data_AF-A0A0N1DXQ2-F1
#
_entry.id   AF-A0A0N1DXQ2-F1
#
_cell.length_a   1.000
_cell.length_b   1.000
_cell.length_c   1.000
_cell.angle_alpha   90.00
_cell.angle_beta   90.00
_cell.angle_gamma   90.00
#
_symmetry.space_group_name_H-M   'P 1'
#
loop_
_entity.id
_entity.type
_entity.pdbx_description
1 polymer ?
#
loop_
_entity_poly.entity_id
_entity_poly.type
_entity_poly.pdbx_seq_one_letter_code
_entity_poly.pdbx_strand_id
1 'polypeptide(L)'
;MARGIDKIKYVGGGIFIKMSVPNLRITVPPDRTIGFKVEWEAGATSADKTQPITWFVRSTDKRDYVSSDTLPSSQTFGFKIPKILCGSYHYFIDASLLGVPGANSKGIFVKGYCPPRIVKSKWSTINDGEDVRSSHQFFYGDRICLGLETEGLNGDFVTIDIFRRVRRGGGVDDDQHIAVYTMAKVIDGEINITLGNTYGWLGNIKKPSDVEEFYVKVKSTDGKYITDGKDDLHARYLRIKNKISNTREQTSTSNTPVKIGDTEKSGERMSLAAVYFRPLNTWNGEFGFDWLREKDNGLAPSNDPAYADIIEGGYLDGISDLTGGATGTAYAKLKNQYQRLPVTNTGYAVTEYFAPYLTLFPKSFVDTLPATLLVKPKYEAELKVLVAINGPIDRLEFEYDKNLLTVDKNILSDKTKTNSLVPSADTSIKITCKKDLTSDKDIKIYCYPKNNMPRILAGKIRVLKNDVSVRKKMDFVLLNVWTDSNQDNRKEKGIFGPKEIENLYYSLHQALIIPNIVKTTLDLSSNSDFQIGGKHVETDSSGGNLIAYVDRINPNYRNPALYTDVQSLFFNDKDAAGNYKNIRYRTYFTVFKFGLESNDPGTLGAVDHIGIHNVIMFTLVPGDDCTLNHEVLHGLGLNHTHRDDRPIKMGYKYIFPCAIPTHFQPAANNRASTDNMMSYRSVTRSTWRWQWNVINLKISEK
;
A
#
# COMPACT_ATOMS: atom_id res chain seq x y z
N MET A 1 -1.55 30.67 -24.72
CA MET A 1 -0.28 30.76 -23.96
C MET A 1 -0.35 29.77 -22.81
N ALA A 2 0.73 29.06 -22.51
CA ALA A 2 0.81 28.18 -21.34
C ALA A 2 0.55 28.98 -20.05
N ARG A 3 -0.18 28.39 -19.11
CA ARG A 3 -0.52 28.97 -17.79
C ARG A 3 0.00 28.06 -16.69
N GLY A 4 0.61 28.63 -15.65
CA GLY A 4 1.10 27.88 -14.49
C GLY A 4 2.56 28.17 -14.14
N ILE A 5 3.18 27.21 -13.45
CA ILE A 5 4.59 27.29 -13.03
C ILE A 5 5.48 26.91 -14.22
N ASP A 6 6.38 27.81 -14.61
CA ASP A 6 7.39 27.55 -15.63
C ASP A 6 8.56 26.77 -15.05
N LYS A 7 9.14 27.19 -13.92
CA LYS A 7 10.28 26.45 -13.36
C LYS A 7 10.52 26.77 -11.89
N ILE A 8 11.36 25.96 -11.26
CA ILE A 8 11.81 26.18 -9.89
C ILE A 8 13.19 26.81 -9.90
N LYS A 9 13.36 27.89 -9.13
CA LYS A 9 14.60 28.63 -8.99
C LYS A 9 15.04 28.67 -7.53
N TYR A 10 16.33 28.44 -7.30
CA TYR A 10 16.94 28.69 -6.00
C TYR A 10 17.12 30.20 -5.78
N VAL A 11 16.85 30.68 -4.58
CA VAL A 11 16.85 32.13 -4.26
C VAL A 11 17.65 32.48 -2.99
N GLY A 12 18.21 31.49 -2.28
CA GLY A 12 19.00 31.73 -1.08
C GLY A 12 19.72 30.48 -0.55
N GLY A 13 20.70 30.67 0.33
CA GLY A 13 21.42 29.58 1.02
C GLY A 13 22.79 29.19 0.44
N GLY A 14 23.13 29.69 -0.76
CA GLY A 14 24.41 29.46 -1.44
C GLY A 14 24.52 28.07 -2.08
N ILE A 15 25.17 27.99 -3.25
CA ILE A 15 25.38 26.74 -4.00
C ILE A 15 26.85 26.57 -4.39
N PHE A 16 27.28 25.33 -4.61
CA PHE A 16 28.56 25.04 -5.27
C PHE A 16 28.40 25.21 -6.79
N ILE A 17 28.66 26.42 -7.29
CA ILE A 17 28.43 26.80 -8.69
C ILE A 17 29.12 25.84 -9.66
N LYS A 18 30.39 25.50 -9.43
CA LYS A 18 31.18 24.59 -10.28
C LYS A 18 30.66 23.15 -10.32
N MET A 19 29.83 22.76 -9.35
CA MET A 19 29.23 21.42 -9.24
C MET A 19 27.74 21.41 -9.60
N SER A 20 27.22 22.54 -10.09
CA SER A 20 25.81 22.72 -10.43
C SER A 20 25.67 22.91 -11.94
N VAL A 21 24.56 22.45 -12.50
CA VAL A 21 24.17 22.72 -13.89
C VAL A 21 22.94 23.62 -13.83
N PRO A 22 23.04 24.88 -14.33
CA PRO A 22 21.94 25.84 -14.30
C PRO A 22 20.62 25.22 -14.80
N ASN A 23 19.54 25.46 -14.06
CA ASN A 23 18.17 25.01 -14.38
C ASN A 23 17.95 23.49 -14.48
N LEU A 24 18.93 22.66 -14.12
CA LEU A 24 18.82 21.20 -14.18
C LEU A 24 19.11 20.54 -12.83
N ARG A 25 20.29 20.81 -12.27
CA ARG A 25 20.70 20.25 -10.98
C ARG A 25 21.57 21.22 -10.19
N ILE A 26 21.36 21.33 -8.90
CA ILE A 26 22.19 22.15 -8.01
C ILE A 26 22.83 21.30 -6.91
N THR A 27 24.04 21.69 -6.55
CA THR A 27 24.78 21.09 -5.43
C THR A 27 24.87 22.09 -4.29
N VAL A 28 24.45 21.70 -3.10
CA VAL A 28 24.27 22.59 -1.95
C VAL A 28 25.19 22.19 -0.78
N PRO A 29 25.60 23.15 0.07
CA PRO A 29 26.29 22.83 1.33
C PRO A 29 25.38 22.05 2.28
N PRO A 30 25.95 21.15 3.12
CA PRO A 30 25.18 20.38 4.09
C PRO A 30 24.67 21.30 5.21
N ASP A 31 23.64 20.85 5.91
CA ASP A 31 23.10 21.44 7.13
C ASP A 31 22.61 22.90 6.99
N ARG A 32 22.47 23.39 5.77
CA ARG A 32 21.95 24.73 5.48
C ARG A 32 20.62 24.64 4.74
N THR A 33 19.66 25.48 5.14
CA THR A 33 18.39 25.60 4.46
C THR A 33 18.58 26.40 3.17
N ILE A 34 18.19 25.81 2.05
CA ILE A 34 18.23 26.40 0.71
C ILE A 34 16.81 26.81 0.33
N GLY A 35 16.66 28.04 -0.16
CA GLY A 35 15.37 28.61 -0.51
C GLY A 35 15.03 28.42 -1.98
N PHE A 36 13.78 28.05 -2.29
CA PHE A 36 13.25 27.87 -3.63
C PHE A 36 11.99 28.71 -3.85
N LYS A 37 11.84 29.22 -5.08
CA LYS A 37 10.65 29.91 -5.58
C LYS A 37 10.28 29.42 -6.96
N VAL A 38 9.01 29.58 -7.32
CA VAL A 38 8.53 29.33 -8.69
C VAL A 38 8.77 30.56 -9.56
N GLU A 39 9.16 30.35 -10.81
CA GLU A 39 9.00 31.31 -11.89
C GLU A 39 7.76 30.94 -12.70
N TRP A 40 7.00 31.94 -13.13
CA TRP A 40 5.69 31.78 -13.75
C TRP A 40 5.79 31.80 -15.27
N GLU A 41 4.96 31.00 -15.94
CA GLU A 41 4.79 31.07 -17.40
C GLU A 41 4.27 32.45 -17.82
N ALA A 42 4.61 32.91 -19.04
CA ALA A 42 4.23 34.23 -19.53
C ALA A 42 2.71 34.48 -19.55
N GLY A 43 1.91 33.41 -19.64
CA GLY A 43 0.45 33.47 -19.61
C GLY A 43 -0.20 33.44 -18.21
N ALA A 44 0.58 33.38 -17.12
CA ALA A 44 0.06 33.28 -15.76
C ALA A 44 -0.61 34.58 -15.29
N THR A 45 -1.83 34.45 -14.77
CA THR A 45 -2.66 35.57 -14.27
C THR A 45 -2.23 36.02 -12.87
N SER A 46 -2.70 37.19 -12.46
CA SER A 46 -2.52 37.69 -11.09
C SER A 46 -3.17 36.77 -10.05
N ALA A 47 -4.29 36.13 -10.41
CA ALA A 47 -4.96 35.15 -9.55
C ALA A 47 -4.07 33.90 -9.34
N ASP A 48 -3.47 33.37 -10.41
CA ASP A 48 -2.54 32.23 -10.33
C ASP A 48 -1.39 32.52 -9.35
N LYS A 49 -0.83 33.74 -9.43
CA LYS A 49 0.29 34.19 -8.59
C LYS A 49 -0.07 34.38 -7.11
N THR A 50 -1.34 34.32 -6.73
CA THR A 50 -1.81 34.45 -5.34
C THR A 50 -2.26 33.13 -4.72
N GLN A 51 -2.37 32.06 -5.51
CA GLN A 51 -2.77 30.74 -5.00
C GLN A 51 -1.65 30.08 -4.18
N PRO A 52 -1.99 29.31 -3.13
CA PRO A 52 -1.01 28.47 -2.46
C PRO A 52 -0.34 27.47 -3.40
N ILE A 53 0.95 27.22 -3.18
CA ILE A 53 1.77 26.31 -3.98
C ILE A 53 2.11 25.09 -3.12
N THR A 54 1.77 23.91 -3.60
CA THR A 54 2.21 22.64 -3.01
C THR A 54 3.57 22.26 -3.57
N TRP A 55 4.55 22.16 -2.68
CA TRP A 55 5.91 21.72 -2.95
C TRP A 55 6.06 20.23 -2.65
N PHE A 56 6.87 19.54 -3.44
CA PHE A 56 7.19 18.14 -3.27
C PHE A 56 8.70 17.94 -3.32
N VAL A 57 9.22 17.11 -2.43
CA VAL A 57 10.56 16.55 -2.53
C VAL A 57 10.38 15.08 -2.85
N ARG A 58 10.92 14.65 -3.98
CA ARG A 58 10.82 13.26 -4.45
C ARG A 58 12.19 12.60 -4.54
N SER A 59 12.18 11.27 -4.61
CA SER A 59 13.36 10.46 -4.89
C SER A 59 14.02 10.83 -6.24
N THR A 60 15.26 10.37 -6.46
CA THR A 60 16.00 10.64 -7.72
C THR A 60 15.24 10.17 -8.96
N ASP A 61 14.50 9.06 -8.89
CA ASP A 61 13.67 8.54 -9.98
C ASP A 61 12.28 9.19 -10.06
N LYS A 62 12.00 10.15 -9.17
CA LYS A 62 10.76 10.93 -9.05
C LYS A 62 9.52 10.11 -8.65
N ARG A 63 9.70 8.88 -8.16
CA ARG A 63 8.60 7.97 -7.81
C ARG A 63 8.11 8.13 -6.37
N ASP A 64 9.03 8.19 -5.42
CA ASP A 64 8.71 8.23 -4.00
C ASP A 64 8.64 9.68 -3.50
N TYR A 65 7.66 9.98 -2.64
CA TYR A 65 7.59 11.25 -1.93
C TYR A 65 8.44 11.19 -0.66
N VAL A 66 9.46 12.05 -0.60
CA VAL A 66 10.30 12.27 0.58
C VAL A 66 9.63 13.25 1.53
N SER A 67 9.00 14.31 1.00
CA SER A 67 8.17 15.24 1.77
C SER A 67 7.27 16.08 0.85
N SER A 68 6.22 16.67 1.39
CA SER A 68 5.40 17.67 0.71
C SER A 68 4.91 18.74 1.69
N ASP A 69 4.74 19.96 1.19
CA ASP A 69 4.25 21.10 1.99
C ASP A 69 3.48 22.09 1.10
N THR A 70 2.44 22.75 1.62
CA THR A 70 1.68 23.76 0.87
C THR A 70 1.86 25.12 1.50
N LEU A 71 2.47 26.04 0.75
CA LEU A 71 2.85 27.36 1.23
C LEU A 71 2.15 28.45 0.42
N PRO A 72 1.86 29.63 0.99
CA PRO A 72 1.47 30.80 0.23
C PRO A 72 2.50 31.10 -0.88
N SER A 73 2.05 31.53 -2.06
CA SER A 73 2.95 31.80 -3.20
C SER A 73 4.03 32.86 -2.93
N SER A 74 3.81 33.73 -1.94
CA SER A 74 4.79 34.73 -1.50
C SER A 74 5.94 34.14 -0.68
N GLN A 75 5.74 32.96 -0.08
CA GLN A 75 6.69 32.31 0.81
C GLN A 75 7.72 31.48 0.03
N THR A 76 8.94 31.43 0.55
CA THR A 76 10.03 30.62 -0.03
C THR A 76 9.97 29.22 0.55
N PHE A 77 10.05 28.20 -0.29
CA PHE A 77 10.18 26.81 0.16
C PHE A 77 11.61 26.53 0.62
N GLY A 78 11.78 26.05 1.84
CA GLY A 78 13.08 25.73 2.42
C GLY A 78 13.38 24.24 2.39
N PHE A 79 14.54 23.84 1.89
CA PHE A 79 15.00 22.45 1.92
C PHE A 79 16.41 22.35 2.51
N LYS A 80 16.63 21.41 3.42
CA LYS A 80 17.90 21.20 4.13
C LYS A 80 18.33 19.74 3.96
N ILE A 81 19.58 19.53 3.55
CA ILE A 81 20.18 18.20 3.43
C ILE A 81 21.24 18.04 4.52
N PRO A 82 21.09 17.11 5.48
CA PRO A 82 22.12 16.85 6.48
C PRO A 82 23.34 16.14 5.87
N LYS A 83 24.51 16.21 6.51
CA LYS A 83 25.76 15.58 6.00
C LYS A 83 25.63 14.10 5.67
N ILE A 84 24.88 13.36 6.50
CA ILE A 84 24.61 11.92 6.31
C ILE A 84 23.88 11.65 4.99
N LEU A 85 23.05 12.58 4.51
CA LEU A 85 22.32 12.44 3.24
C LEU A 85 23.02 13.10 2.04
N CYS A 86 24.22 13.65 2.23
CA CYS A 86 25.03 14.20 1.14
C CYS A 86 25.75 13.08 0.38
N GLY A 87 25.97 13.26 -0.93
CA GLY A 87 26.61 12.25 -1.80
C GLY A 87 26.18 12.38 -3.26
N SER A 88 26.17 11.29 -4.02
CA SER A 88 25.64 11.27 -5.39
C SER A 88 24.11 11.20 -5.49
N TYR A 89 23.39 10.94 -4.40
CA TYR A 89 21.93 10.93 -4.39
C TYR A 89 21.35 12.32 -4.67
N HIS A 90 20.33 12.39 -5.55
CA HIS A 90 19.63 13.64 -5.86
C HIS A 90 18.17 13.58 -5.40
N TYR A 91 17.72 14.64 -4.76
CA TYR A 91 16.31 14.91 -4.49
C TYR A 91 15.71 15.69 -5.66
N PHE A 92 14.50 15.34 -6.09
CA PHE A 92 13.79 16.13 -7.11
C PHE A 92 12.77 17.04 -6.42
N ILE A 93 13.01 18.34 -6.45
CA ILE A 93 12.09 19.34 -5.92
C ILE A 93 11.12 19.75 -7.01
N ASP A 94 9.83 19.73 -6.69
CA ASP A 94 8.73 20.03 -7.61
C ASP A 94 7.69 20.93 -6.94
N ALA A 95 6.81 21.56 -7.74
CA ALA A 95 5.80 22.49 -7.26
C ALA A 95 4.53 22.44 -8.12
N SER A 96 3.36 22.58 -7.50
CA SER A 96 2.06 22.54 -8.18
C SER A 96 1.04 23.48 -7.54
N LEU A 97 0.17 24.05 -8.38
CA LEU A 97 -1.02 24.80 -7.94
C LEU A 97 -2.22 23.87 -7.66
N LEU A 98 -2.19 22.63 -8.15
CA LEU A 98 -3.30 21.68 -8.11
C LEU A 98 -3.15 20.64 -6.99
N GLY A 99 -2.12 20.75 -6.15
CA GLY A 99 -1.84 19.78 -5.08
C GLY A 99 -1.29 18.45 -5.55
N VAL A 100 -1.07 18.26 -6.87
CA VAL A 100 -0.46 17.06 -7.47
C VAL A 100 0.66 17.43 -8.43
N PRO A 101 1.79 16.68 -8.50
CA PRO A 101 2.85 16.95 -9.46
C PRO A 101 2.36 16.86 -10.91
N GLY A 102 2.75 17.82 -11.75
CA GLY A 102 2.41 17.78 -13.17
C GLY A 102 3.16 16.67 -13.91
N ALA A 103 2.51 16.05 -14.90
CA ALA A 103 3.11 15.01 -15.75
C ALA A 103 4.40 15.47 -16.47
N ASN A 104 4.51 16.78 -16.75
CA ASN A 104 5.69 17.44 -17.34
C ASN A 104 6.35 18.43 -16.37
N SER A 105 6.36 18.12 -15.07
CA SER A 105 6.94 18.98 -14.03
C SER A 105 8.37 19.42 -14.33
N LYS A 106 8.56 20.75 -14.43
CA LYS A 106 9.85 21.42 -14.64
C LYS A 106 10.57 21.69 -13.31
N GLY A 107 10.57 20.68 -12.44
CA GLY A 107 11.25 20.69 -11.14
C GLY A 107 12.77 20.62 -11.28
N ILE A 108 13.49 20.72 -10.16
CA ILE A 108 14.96 20.80 -10.12
C ILE A 108 15.56 19.69 -9.26
N PHE A 109 16.67 19.11 -9.72
CA PHE A 109 17.43 18.16 -8.91
C PHE A 109 18.34 18.88 -7.91
N VAL A 110 18.38 18.41 -6.67
CA VAL A 110 19.17 18.98 -5.58
C VAL A 110 19.94 17.87 -4.90
N LYS A 111 21.25 18.03 -4.74
CA LYS A 111 22.08 17.13 -3.93
C LYS A 111 22.93 17.91 -2.94
N GLY A 112 23.21 17.32 -1.78
CA GLY A 112 24.14 17.87 -0.81
C GLY A 112 25.57 17.38 -1.08
N TYR A 113 26.56 18.23 -0.82
CA TYR A 113 27.97 17.85 -0.91
C TYR A 113 28.75 18.21 0.35
N CYS A 114 29.42 17.22 0.91
CA CYS A 114 30.50 17.38 1.88
C CYS A 114 31.59 16.33 1.61
N PRO A 115 32.82 16.50 2.13
CA PRO A 115 33.87 15.50 1.99
C PRO A 115 33.43 14.14 2.52
N PRO A 116 33.68 13.04 1.78
CA PRO A 116 33.40 11.67 2.23
C PRO A 116 34.06 11.33 3.57
N ARG A 117 33.28 10.79 4.52
CA ARG A 117 33.78 10.30 5.81
C ARG A 117 33.03 9.07 6.28
N ILE A 118 33.71 8.22 7.04
CA ILE A 118 33.07 7.22 7.91
C ILE A 118 33.03 7.81 9.32
N VAL A 119 31.84 7.94 9.91
CA VAL A 119 31.66 8.63 11.19
C VAL A 119 31.35 7.69 12.34
N LYS A 120 30.67 6.57 12.08
CA LYS A 120 30.44 5.50 13.06
C LYS A 120 30.59 4.14 12.39
N SER A 121 30.88 3.13 13.21
CA SER A 121 30.96 1.74 12.80
C SER A 121 30.38 0.86 13.89
N LYS A 122 29.83 -0.30 13.52
CA LYS A 122 29.36 -1.33 14.43
C LYS A 122 29.48 -2.71 13.83
N TRP A 123 29.70 -3.71 14.68
CA TRP A 123 29.56 -5.12 14.33
C TRP A 123 28.40 -5.71 15.10
N SER A 124 27.50 -6.39 14.41
CA SER A 124 26.26 -6.93 14.97
C SER A 124 26.04 -8.37 14.53
N THR A 125 25.19 -9.11 15.24
CA THR A 125 24.78 -10.48 14.86
C THR A 125 23.57 -10.50 13.90
N ILE A 126 22.92 -9.35 13.73
CA ILE A 126 21.76 -9.11 12.86
C ILE A 126 21.94 -7.79 12.10
N ASN A 127 21.21 -7.62 10.98
CA ASN A 127 21.31 -6.40 10.18
C ASN A 127 20.90 -5.19 11.03
N ASP A 128 21.71 -4.13 11.00
CA ASP A 128 21.48 -2.89 11.75
C ASP A 128 21.34 -3.06 13.28
N GLY A 129 21.75 -4.19 13.84
CA GLY A 129 21.73 -4.44 15.29
C GLY A 129 22.70 -3.57 16.09
N GLU A 130 22.66 -3.71 17.42
CA GLU A 130 23.61 -3.05 18.33
C GLU A 130 25.05 -3.49 18.07
N ASP A 131 26.01 -2.61 18.38
CA ASP A 131 27.42 -2.96 18.31
C ASP A 131 27.80 -3.93 19.44
N VAL A 132 28.11 -5.17 19.07
CA VAL A 132 28.43 -6.25 20.01
C VAL A 132 29.92 -6.55 20.12
N ARG A 133 30.79 -5.69 19.56
CA ARG A 133 32.26 -5.85 19.62
C ARG A 133 32.84 -6.12 21.02
N SER A 134 32.19 -5.58 22.06
CA SER A 134 32.61 -5.67 23.45
C SER A 134 31.87 -6.74 24.25
N SER A 135 30.73 -7.23 23.77
CA SER A 135 29.79 -8.06 24.53
C SER A 135 29.56 -9.44 23.93
N HIS A 136 29.93 -9.67 22.67
CA HIS A 136 29.71 -10.93 21.97
C HIS A 136 31.02 -11.54 21.46
N GLN A 137 31.15 -12.85 21.63
CA GLN A 137 32.27 -13.63 21.12
C GLN A 137 31.86 -14.31 19.81
N PHE A 138 32.43 -13.86 18.69
CA PHE A 138 32.21 -14.50 17.39
C PHE A 138 33.12 -15.71 17.18
N PHE A 139 32.67 -16.61 16.32
CA PHE A 139 33.32 -17.81 15.81
C PHE A 139 33.30 -17.81 14.27
N TYR A 140 34.21 -18.56 13.64
CA TYR A 140 34.23 -18.67 12.18
C TYR A 140 32.99 -19.41 11.67
N GLY A 141 32.27 -18.81 10.73
CA GLY A 141 30.97 -19.30 10.25
C GLY A 141 29.76 -18.63 10.90
N ASP A 142 29.97 -17.78 11.91
CA ASP A 142 28.90 -16.95 12.46
C ASP A 142 28.41 -15.95 11.41
N ARG A 143 27.12 -15.63 11.48
CA ARG A 143 26.56 -14.48 10.78
C ARG A 143 27.07 -13.22 11.45
N ILE A 144 27.78 -12.39 10.69
CA ILE A 144 28.32 -11.12 11.16
C ILE A 144 27.78 -10.02 10.25
N CYS A 145 27.26 -8.95 10.83
CA CYS A 145 26.82 -7.78 10.09
C CYS A 145 27.73 -6.58 10.41
N LEU A 146 28.10 -5.83 9.37
CA LEU A 146 28.84 -4.58 9.45
C LEU A 146 27.89 -3.44 9.15
N GLY A 147 27.78 -2.49 10.08
CA GLY A 147 27.10 -1.21 9.86
C GLY A 147 28.11 -0.06 9.92
N LEU A 148 28.10 0.81 8.92
CA LEU A 148 28.90 2.04 8.88
C LEU A 148 27.97 3.23 8.63
N GLU A 149 28.11 4.27 9.45
CA GLU A 149 27.47 5.57 9.22
C GLU A 149 28.44 6.46 8.46
N THR A 150 27.94 7.16 7.44
CA THR A 150 28.76 7.92 6.50
C THR A 150 28.32 9.36 6.37
N GLU A 151 29.23 10.23 5.95
CA GLU A 151 28.92 11.57 5.45
C GLU A 151 29.41 11.69 4.02
N GLY A 152 28.67 12.41 3.18
CA GLY A 152 29.12 12.75 1.82
C GLY A 152 29.15 11.59 0.81
N LEU A 153 28.57 10.43 1.16
CA LEU A 153 28.58 9.22 0.35
C LEU A 153 27.18 8.68 -0.02
N ASN A 154 26.09 9.31 0.44
CA ASN A 154 24.73 8.82 0.17
C ASN A 154 24.45 8.68 -1.33
N GLY A 155 24.00 7.49 -1.75
CA GLY A 155 23.77 7.12 -3.15
C GLY A 155 24.99 6.52 -3.86
N ASP A 156 26.19 6.59 -3.28
CA ASP A 156 27.41 6.05 -3.88
C ASP A 156 27.49 4.52 -3.74
N PHE A 157 28.38 3.92 -4.52
CA PHE A 157 28.85 2.55 -4.30
C PHE A 157 30.28 2.59 -3.77
N VAL A 158 30.59 1.73 -2.80
CA VAL A 158 31.91 1.63 -2.20
C VAL A 158 32.41 0.18 -2.21
N THR A 159 33.71 0.02 -1.99
CA THR A 159 34.36 -1.28 -1.76
C THR A 159 34.83 -1.37 -0.32
N ILE A 160 34.51 -2.46 0.37
CA ILE A 160 34.96 -2.73 1.74
C ILE A 160 36.04 -3.80 1.70
N ASP A 161 37.23 -3.45 2.17
CA ASP A 161 38.30 -4.40 2.44
C ASP A 161 38.32 -4.77 3.92
N ILE A 162 38.45 -6.06 4.20
CA ILE A 162 38.62 -6.58 5.55
C ILE A 162 40.05 -7.01 5.73
N PHE A 163 40.68 -6.49 6.79
CA PHE A 163 42.05 -6.79 7.16
C PHE A 163 42.08 -7.48 8.52
N ARG A 164 43.01 -8.43 8.66
CA ARG A 164 43.37 -9.05 9.92
C ARG A 164 44.63 -8.39 10.47
N ARG A 165 44.56 -7.99 11.74
CA ARG A 165 45.70 -7.45 12.48
C ARG A 165 46.74 -8.52 12.81
N VAL A 166 48.01 -8.28 12.49
CA VAL A 166 49.14 -9.14 12.88
C VAL A 166 49.84 -8.55 14.11
N ARG A 167 49.50 -9.05 15.31
CA ARG A 167 49.96 -8.47 16.60
C ARG A 167 51.48 -8.39 16.81
N ARG A 168 52.28 -9.19 16.11
CA ARG A 168 53.76 -9.19 16.16
C ARG A 168 54.41 -8.57 14.92
N GLY A 169 53.63 -7.94 14.05
CA GLY A 169 54.12 -7.20 12.88
C GLY A 169 54.59 -5.78 13.24
N GLY A 170 55.27 -5.14 12.30
CA GLY A 170 55.76 -3.76 12.34
C GLY A 170 54.67 -2.69 12.14
N GLY A 171 53.40 -3.07 11.96
CA GLY A 171 52.29 -2.12 11.82
C GLY A 171 51.24 -2.59 10.82
N VAL A 172 50.45 -1.64 10.32
CA VAL A 172 49.35 -1.90 9.35
C VAL A 172 49.84 -2.44 8.01
N ASP A 173 51.09 -2.19 7.65
CA ASP A 173 51.70 -2.70 6.41
C ASP A 173 51.91 -4.22 6.44
N ASP A 174 51.96 -4.81 7.63
CA ASP A 174 52.10 -6.26 7.82
C ASP A 174 50.74 -6.97 8.01
N ASP A 175 49.64 -6.22 8.05
CA ASP A 175 48.31 -6.77 8.25
C ASP A 175 47.83 -7.52 7.00
N GLN A 176 47.12 -8.64 7.22
CA GLN A 176 46.71 -9.52 6.13
C GLN A 176 45.39 -9.05 5.52
N HIS A 177 45.33 -8.88 4.21
CA HIS A 177 44.08 -8.64 3.49
C HIS A 177 43.29 -9.96 3.37
N ILE A 178 42.07 -9.98 3.89
CA ILE A 178 41.30 -11.21 4.11
C ILE A 178 40.15 -11.36 3.11
N ALA A 179 39.40 -10.28 2.88
CA ALA A 179 38.21 -10.30 2.04
C ALA A 179 37.94 -8.92 1.43
N VAL A 180 37.24 -8.93 0.29
CA VAL A 180 36.80 -7.74 -0.44
C VAL A 180 35.31 -7.85 -0.71
N TYR A 181 34.58 -6.77 -0.46
CA TYR A 181 33.17 -6.62 -0.80
C TYR A 181 32.99 -5.41 -1.70
N THR A 182 32.80 -5.64 -2.99
CA THR A 182 32.61 -4.59 -4.00
C THR A 182 31.13 -4.22 -4.14
N MET A 183 30.87 -3.01 -4.65
CA MET A 183 29.52 -2.52 -4.96
C MET A 183 28.57 -2.48 -3.75
N ALA A 184 29.10 -2.19 -2.56
CA ALA A 184 28.26 -1.92 -1.39
C ALA A 184 27.60 -0.54 -1.58
N LYS A 185 26.27 -0.51 -1.62
CA LYS A 185 25.52 0.74 -1.84
C LYS A 185 25.38 1.50 -0.53
N VAL A 186 25.63 2.80 -0.57
CA VAL A 186 25.33 3.71 0.54
C VAL A 186 23.89 4.19 0.37
N ILE A 187 23.02 3.83 1.32
CA ILE A 187 21.61 4.21 1.30
C ILE A 187 21.33 4.97 2.58
N ASP A 188 20.63 6.10 2.48
CA ASP A 188 20.33 7.00 3.61
C ASP A 188 21.56 7.33 4.50
N GLY A 189 22.74 7.36 3.87
CA GLY A 189 24.01 7.62 4.54
C GLY A 189 24.61 6.46 5.32
N GLU A 190 24.10 5.24 5.19
CA GLU A 190 24.68 4.07 5.84
C GLU A 190 25.10 2.98 4.84
N ILE A 191 26.10 2.20 5.26
CA ILE A 191 26.52 0.97 4.60
C ILE A 191 26.23 -0.18 5.55
N ASN A 192 25.31 -1.05 5.15
CA ASN A 192 24.94 -2.23 5.92
C ASN A 192 25.26 -3.50 5.11
N ILE A 193 26.11 -4.38 5.64
CA ILE A 193 26.52 -5.62 4.98
C ILE A 193 26.34 -6.82 5.91
N THR A 194 25.67 -7.86 5.44
CA THR A 194 25.73 -9.19 6.06
C THR A 194 26.89 -9.98 5.46
N LEU A 195 27.85 -10.37 6.27
CA LEU A 195 28.98 -11.22 5.90
C LEU A 195 28.59 -12.69 5.98
N GLY A 196 28.47 -13.34 4.82
CA GLY A 196 27.98 -14.72 4.70
C GLY A 196 29.06 -15.80 4.63
N ASN A 197 30.35 -15.44 4.55
CA ASN A 197 31.44 -16.40 4.38
C ASN A 197 32.66 -16.12 5.29
N THR A 198 32.43 -15.95 6.59
CA THR A 198 33.54 -15.77 7.56
C THR A 198 34.33 -17.06 7.75
N TYR A 199 33.74 -18.24 7.53
CA TYR A 199 34.48 -19.51 7.51
C TYR A 199 35.61 -19.52 6.47
N GLY A 200 35.35 -19.04 5.25
CA GLY A 200 36.36 -18.93 4.19
C GLY A 200 37.54 -18.02 4.56
N TRP A 201 37.37 -17.08 5.50
CA TRP A 201 38.47 -16.23 5.96
C TRP A 201 39.58 -17.03 6.62
N LEU A 202 39.25 -18.14 7.30
CA LEU A 202 40.24 -19.00 7.96
C LEU A 202 41.26 -19.54 6.96
N GLY A 203 40.84 -19.86 5.73
CA GLY A 203 41.71 -20.32 4.65
C GLY A 203 42.73 -19.28 4.17
N ASN A 204 42.43 -18.00 4.38
CA ASN A 204 43.31 -16.89 3.98
C ASN A 204 44.31 -16.50 5.10
N ILE A 205 44.24 -17.15 6.27
CA ILE A 205 45.08 -16.83 7.44
C ILE A 205 46.31 -17.76 7.48
N LYS A 206 47.50 -17.17 7.29
CA LYS A 206 48.77 -17.93 7.24
C LYS A 206 49.21 -18.52 8.59
N LYS A 207 48.84 -17.89 9.71
CA LYS A 207 49.22 -18.29 11.09
C LYS A 207 48.13 -17.88 12.09
N PRO A 208 47.12 -18.73 12.35
CA PRO A 208 46.01 -18.37 13.22
C PRO A 208 46.41 -18.34 14.70
N SER A 209 45.84 -17.41 15.46
CA SER A 209 45.91 -17.24 16.92
C SER A 209 44.62 -17.74 17.58
N ASP A 210 44.56 -17.81 18.91
CA ASP A 210 43.31 -18.19 19.62
C ASP A 210 42.17 -17.21 19.35
N VAL A 211 42.47 -15.90 19.27
CA VAL A 211 41.51 -14.86 18.88
C VAL A 211 42.14 -13.96 17.83
N GLU A 212 41.43 -13.76 16.74
CA GLU A 212 41.81 -12.87 15.65
C GLU A 212 41.11 -11.52 15.76
N GLU A 213 41.82 -10.46 15.36
CA GLU A 213 41.31 -9.08 15.35
C GLU A 213 41.22 -8.57 13.92
N PHE A 214 40.04 -8.13 13.50
CA PHE A 214 39.79 -7.60 12.16
C PHE A 214 39.33 -6.15 12.20
N TYR A 215 39.63 -5.41 11.14
CA TYR A 215 39.15 -4.05 10.89
C TYR A 215 38.83 -3.90 9.40
N VAL A 216 38.20 -2.78 9.03
CA VAL A 216 37.82 -2.52 7.65
C VAL A 216 38.42 -1.23 7.12
N LYS A 217 38.72 -1.21 5.83
CA LYS A 217 39.02 0.01 5.08
C LYS A 217 37.98 0.16 3.96
N VAL A 218 37.47 1.36 3.76
CA VAL A 218 36.42 1.64 2.76
C VAL A 218 37.02 2.44 1.62
N LYS A 219 36.86 1.95 0.39
CA LYS A 219 37.29 2.62 -0.86
C LYS A 219 36.11 3.22 -1.60
N SER A 220 36.25 4.47 -2.02
CA SER A 220 35.39 5.07 -3.05
C SER A 220 35.67 4.48 -4.42
N THR A 221 34.79 4.79 -5.39
CA THR A 221 34.92 4.31 -6.78
C THR A 221 36.18 4.80 -7.49
N ASP A 222 36.81 5.88 -7.02
CA ASP A 222 38.10 6.37 -7.51
C ASP A 222 39.31 5.64 -6.88
N GLY A 223 39.07 4.62 -6.06
CA GLY A 223 40.09 3.76 -5.46
C GLY A 223 40.74 4.31 -4.20
N LYS A 224 40.35 5.50 -3.72
CA LYS A 224 40.91 6.09 -2.50
C LYS A 224 40.23 5.57 -1.24
N TYR A 225 41.01 5.37 -0.18
CA TYR A 225 40.45 5.03 1.12
C TYR A 225 39.82 6.27 1.78
N ILE A 226 38.63 6.07 2.35
CA ILE A 226 37.85 7.10 3.02
C ILE A 226 38.27 7.15 4.50
N THR A 227 38.56 8.34 5.00
CA THR A 227 39.01 8.56 6.38
C THR A 227 37.86 8.87 7.33
N ASP A 228 38.05 8.67 8.63
CA ASP A 228 37.18 9.22 9.69
C ASP A 228 37.59 10.63 10.14
N GLY A 229 38.63 11.19 9.52
CA GLY A 229 39.29 12.44 9.89
C GLY A 229 40.55 12.26 10.73
N LYS A 230 40.86 11.05 11.17
CA LYS A 230 42.12 10.67 11.86
C LYS A 230 42.92 9.67 11.03
N ASP A 231 42.30 8.56 10.65
CA ASP A 231 42.90 7.51 9.83
C ASP A 231 41.85 6.87 8.90
N ASP A 232 42.24 5.83 8.17
CA ASP A 232 41.38 5.08 7.25
C ASP A 232 41.01 3.67 7.74
N LEU A 233 41.15 3.44 9.06
CA LEU A 233 40.94 2.16 9.73
C LEU A 233 39.65 2.18 10.55
N HIS A 234 38.60 1.55 10.03
CA HIS A 234 37.26 1.56 10.61
C HIS A 234 36.92 0.25 11.31
N ALA A 235 35.89 0.28 12.14
CA ALA A 235 35.32 -0.91 12.79
C ALA A 235 36.35 -1.74 13.62
N ARG A 236 37.38 -1.08 14.18
CA ARG A 236 38.39 -1.71 15.05
C ARG A 236 37.77 -2.14 16.39
N TYR A 237 37.97 -3.35 16.90
CA TYR A 237 38.22 -4.58 16.14
C TYR A 237 37.03 -5.52 16.29
N LEU A 238 36.70 -6.23 15.22
CA LEU A 238 35.93 -7.47 15.28
C LEU A 238 36.84 -8.57 15.84
N ARG A 239 36.35 -9.31 16.84
CA ARG A 239 37.11 -10.41 17.45
C ARG A 239 36.45 -11.75 17.16
N ILE A 240 37.17 -12.63 16.49
CA ILE A 240 36.71 -13.99 16.17
C ILE A 240 37.63 -14.99 16.86
N LYS A 241 37.06 -15.87 17.69
CA LYS A 241 37.80 -16.97 18.30
C LYS A 241 38.04 -18.04 17.23
N ASN A 242 39.23 -18.64 17.22
CA ASN A 242 39.62 -19.70 16.31
C ASN A 242 38.91 -21.03 16.65
N LYS A 243 37.61 -21.02 16.41
CA LYS A 243 36.69 -22.13 16.51
C LYS A 243 35.63 -21.94 15.43
N ILE A 244 35.22 -23.04 14.81
CA ILE A 244 34.22 -23.06 13.75
C ILE A 244 32.84 -23.26 14.40
N SER A 245 31.88 -22.39 14.09
CA SER A 245 30.47 -22.57 14.43
C SER A 245 29.66 -23.17 13.28
N ASN A 246 30.03 -22.84 12.03
CA ASN A 246 29.38 -23.33 10.81
C ASN A 246 30.37 -23.30 9.63
N THR A 247 30.21 -24.21 8.67
CA THR A 247 31.03 -24.28 7.44
C THR A 247 30.29 -23.86 6.17
N ARG A 248 28.99 -23.53 6.28
CA ARG A 248 28.15 -23.17 5.13
C ARG A 248 28.49 -21.77 4.63
N GLU A 249 29.10 -21.69 3.45
CA GLU A 249 29.32 -20.43 2.75
C GLU A 249 27.97 -19.86 2.23
N GLN A 250 27.74 -18.58 2.50
CA GLN A 250 26.61 -17.82 1.96
C GLN A 250 27.12 -16.56 1.26
N THR A 251 26.41 -16.15 0.21
CA THR A 251 26.69 -14.88 -0.46
C THR A 251 26.45 -13.73 0.52
N SER A 252 27.41 -12.80 0.60
CA SER A 252 27.26 -11.62 1.43
C SER A 252 26.33 -10.61 0.75
N THR A 253 25.49 -9.93 1.54
CA THR A 253 24.45 -9.05 1.00
C THR A 253 24.63 -7.61 1.48
N SER A 254 24.47 -6.65 0.57
CA SER A 254 24.28 -5.24 0.92
C SER A 254 22.80 -5.05 1.29
N ASN A 255 22.55 -4.54 2.49
CA ASN A 255 21.22 -4.38 3.05
C ASN A 255 20.82 -2.90 3.09
N THR A 256 19.52 -2.63 3.08
CA THR A 256 18.98 -1.29 3.30
C THR A 256 19.06 -0.94 4.80
N PRO A 257 19.42 0.30 5.16
CA PRO A 257 19.28 0.85 6.51
C PRO A 257 17.88 0.63 7.06
N VAL A 258 17.79 0.38 8.36
CA VAL A 258 16.51 0.14 9.01
C VAL A 258 16.07 1.48 9.64
N LYS A 259 15.03 2.13 9.09
CA LYS A 259 14.63 3.48 9.51
C LYS A 259 14.18 3.46 10.98
N ILE A 260 14.58 4.45 11.80
CA ILE A 260 14.17 4.53 13.22
C ILE A 260 12.65 4.37 13.35
N GLY A 261 12.23 3.23 13.93
CA GLY A 261 10.86 2.72 13.94
C GLY A 261 10.77 1.27 13.49
N ASP A 262 11.70 0.86 12.63
CA ASP A 262 12.01 -0.50 12.25
C ASP A 262 13.28 -0.90 13.06
N THR A 263 13.10 -1.54 14.21
CA THR A 263 14.15 -2.39 14.76
C THR A 263 13.91 -3.79 14.22
N GLU A 264 14.88 -4.40 13.54
CA GLU A 264 14.86 -5.85 13.26
C GLU A 264 14.84 -6.60 14.60
N LYS A 265 13.64 -6.89 15.09
CA LYS A 265 13.37 -7.96 16.05
C LYS A 265 14.00 -9.22 15.47
N SER A 266 14.73 -10.01 16.28
CA SER A 266 15.19 -11.36 15.94
C SER A 266 14.13 -12.04 15.06
N GLY A 267 14.43 -12.22 13.76
CA GLY A 267 13.41 -12.41 12.73
C GLY A 267 12.35 -13.41 13.16
N GLU A 268 11.12 -12.91 13.38
CA GLU A 268 9.99 -13.73 13.74
C GLU A 268 9.82 -14.83 12.67
N ARG A 269 10.04 -16.08 13.06
CA ARG A 269 9.89 -17.27 12.22
C ARG A 269 8.88 -18.21 12.84
N MET A 270 8.11 -18.87 12.00
CA MET A 270 7.21 -19.93 12.42
C MET A 270 7.92 -21.26 12.26
N SER A 271 8.04 -21.97 13.37
CA SER A 271 8.47 -23.35 13.35
C SER A 271 7.71 -24.16 14.37
N LEU A 272 7.60 -25.47 14.14
CA LEU A 272 6.80 -26.41 14.94
C LEU A 272 5.28 -26.24 14.78
N ALA A 273 4.74 -25.02 14.71
CA ALA A 273 3.33 -24.81 14.40
C ALA A 273 3.10 -23.58 13.52
N ALA A 274 2.00 -23.60 12.76
CA ALA A 274 1.48 -22.46 12.03
C ALA A 274 -0.04 -22.34 12.21
N VAL A 275 -0.54 -21.10 12.36
CA VAL A 275 -1.94 -20.77 12.62
C VAL A 275 -2.38 -19.68 11.65
N TYR A 276 -3.34 -20.03 10.79
CA TYR A 276 -3.88 -19.17 9.74
C TYR A 276 -5.27 -18.70 10.10
N PHE A 277 -5.58 -17.46 9.72
CA PHE A 277 -6.88 -16.83 9.91
C PHE A 277 -7.55 -16.65 8.54
N ARG A 278 -8.83 -17.01 8.45
CA ARG A 278 -9.65 -16.88 7.25
C ARG A 278 -11.03 -16.31 7.62
N PRO A 279 -11.73 -15.62 6.72
CA PRO A 279 -13.12 -15.26 6.98
C PRO A 279 -13.98 -16.53 7.10
N LEU A 280 -15.10 -16.41 7.81
CA LEU A 280 -16.14 -17.43 7.77
C LEU A 280 -16.85 -17.40 6.42
N ASN A 281 -17.47 -18.51 6.00
CA ASN A 281 -18.30 -18.55 4.78
C ASN A 281 -19.52 -17.60 4.87
N THR A 282 -19.91 -17.24 6.08
CA THR A 282 -20.99 -16.28 6.38
C THR A 282 -20.54 -14.83 6.32
N TRP A 283 -19.23 -14.54 6.22
CA TRP A 283 -18.74 -13.17 6.05
C TRP A 283 -19.26 -12.60 4.73
N ASN A 284 -19.88 -11.43 4.81
CA ASN A 284 -20.48 -10.69 3.70
C ASN A 284 -19.86 -9.30 3.54
N GLY A 285 -18.63 -9.11 4.00
CA GLY A 285 -17.89 -7.86 3.87
C GLY A 285 -18.16 -6.83 4.97
N GLU A 286 -18.76 -7.23 6.09
CA GLU A 286 -19.19 -6.33 7.18
C GLU A 286 -18.02 -5.65 7.93
N PHE A 287 -16.81 -6.16 7.73
CA PHE A 287 -15.52 -5.65 8.17
C PHE A 287 -14.48 -5.95 7.10
N GLY A 288 -13.40 -5.17 7.03
CA GLY A 288 -12.34 -5.39 6.04
C GLY A 288 -11.42 -6.53 6.49
N PHE A 289 -11.21 -7.51 5.63
CA PHE A 289 -10.27 -8.59 5.85
C PHE A 289 -9.53 -8.89 4.55
N ASP A 290 -8.21 -8.72 4.56
CA ASP A 290 -7.35 -8.88 3.39
C ASP A 290 -6.23 -9.87 3.69
N TRP A 291 -6.17 -10.95 2.92
CA TRP A 291 -5.20 -12.03 3.06
C TRP A 291 -4.74 -12.51 1.69
N LEU A 292 -3.51 -13.01 1.61
CA LEU A 292 -3.05 -13.70 0.40
C LEU A 292 -3.84 -15.00 0.27
N ARG A 293 -4.64 -15.12 -0.80
CA ARG A 293 -5.47 -16.32 -1.03
C ARG A 293 -4.61 -17.45 -1.53
N GLU A 294 -4.56 -18.51 -0.74
CA GLU A 294 -3.78 -19.72 -0.96
C GLU A 294 -4.71 -20.93 -0.98
N LYS A 295 -4.23 -22.07 -1.48
CA LYS A 295 -5.04 -23.30 -1.56
C LYS A 295 -5.44 -23.85 -0.20
N ASP A 296 -4.75 -23.46 0.87
CA ASP A 296 -4.97 -23.91 2.25
C ASP A 296 -5.13 -25.44 2.37
N ASN A 297 -4.33 -26.19 1.61
CA ASN A 297 -4.44 -27.65 1.53
C ASN A 297 -5.85 -28.16 1.15
N GLY A 298 -6.54 -27.44 0.26
CA GLY A 298 -7.91 -27.75 -0.16
C GLY A 298 -9.00 -27.30 0.82
N LEU A 299 -8.65 -26.56 1.88
CA LEU A 299 -9.61 -26.04 2.87
C LEU A 299 -10.18 -24.65 2.51
N ALA A 300 -9.62 -24.01 1.47
CA ALA A 300 -10.16 -22.79 0.90
C ALA A 300 -11.55 -23.07 0.28
N PRO A 301 -12.50 -22.12 0.35
CA PRO A 301 -13.78 -22.26 -0.31
C PRO A 301 -13.62 -22.54 -1.82
N SER A 302 -14.44 -23.42 -2.39
CA SER A 302 -14.37 -23.79 -3.81
C SER A 302 -14.63 -22.62 -4.77
N ASN A 303 -15.29 -21.58 -4.28
CA ASN A 303 -15.60 -20.36 -4.99
C ASN A 303 -14.61 -19.22 -4.69
N ASP A 304 -13.49 -19.55 -4.02
CA ASP A 304 -12.44 -18.63 -3.63
C ASP A 304 -11.04 -19.13 -4.05
N PRO A 305 -10.68 -18.93 -5.33
CA PRO A 305 -9.45 -19.46 -5.92
C PRO A 305 -8.17 -18.83 -5.34
N ALA A 306 -7.10 -19.63 -5.28
CA ALA A 306 -5.79 -19.13 -4.87
C ALA A 306 -5.23 -18.17 -5.92
N TYR A 307 -4.67 -17.04 -5.47
CA TYR A 307 -4.20 -16.00 -6.38
C TYR A 307 -3.09 -16.45 -7.33
N ALA A 308 -2.23 -17.37 -6.90
CA ALA A 308 -1.19 -17.94 -7.74
C ALA A 308 -1.74 -18.62 -9.01
N ASP A 309 -2.95 -19.18 -8.95
CA ASP A 309 -3.56 -19.92 -10.06
C ASP A 309 -4.29 -19.01 -11.04
N ILE A 310 -4.75 -17.83 -10.60
CA ILE A 310 -5.68 -17.00 -11.38
C ILE A 310 -5.13 -15.62 -11.75
N ILE A 311 -4.06 -15.13 -11.13
CA ILE A 311 -3.55 -13.78 -11.44
C ILE A 311 -3.07 -13.70 -12.90
N GLU A 312 -3.64 -12.78 -13.67
CA GLU A 312 -3.37 -12.66 -15.11
C GLU A 312 -2.26 -11.63 -15.41
N GLY A 313 -2.03 -10.70 -14.49
CA GLY A 313 -1.02 -9.66 -14.63
C GLY A 313 -1.17 -8.52 -13.62
N GLY A 314 -0.65 -7.35 -13.98
CA GLY A 314 -0.75 -6.13 -13.18
C GLY A 314 -0.04 -4.95 -13.81
N TYR A 315 -0.15 -3.78 -13.22
CA TYR A 315 0.39 -2.55 -13.82
C TYR A 315 1.91 -2.50 -13.68
N LEU A 316 2.61 -2.14 -14.76
CA LEU A 316 4.05 -1.91 -14.76
C LEU A 316 4.37 -0.44 -15.09
N ASP A 317 4.07 0.01 -16.31
CA ASP A 317 4.48 1.33 -16.81
C ASP A 317 3.47 1.98 -17.79
N GLY A 318 2.34 1.32 -18.07
CA GLY A 318 1.35 1.78 -19.05
C GLY A 318 1.75 1.52 -20.51
N ILE A 319 2.92 0.91 -20.75
CA ILE A 319 3.38 0.42 -22.06
C ILE A 319 3.31 -1.11 -22.09
N SER A 320 3.54 -1.74 -20.94
CA SER A 320 3.54 -3.17 -20.74
C SER A 320 2.89 -3.54 -19.40
N ASP A 321 2.50 -4.81 -19.29
CA ASP A 321 1.91 -5.37 -18.08
C ASP A 321 2.92 -6.26 -17.36
N LEU A 322 2.75 -6.40 -16.04
CA LEU A 322 3.39 -7.48 -15.28
C LEU A 322 2.90 -8.83 -15.77
N THR A 323 3.82 -9.80 -15.78
CA THR A 323 3.52 -11.19 -16.14
C THR A 323 2.69 -11.87 -15.05
N GLY A 324 1.59 -12.53 -15.45
CA GLY A 324 0.73 -13.33 -14.58
C GLY A 324 1.28 -14.72 -14.24
N GLY A 325 0.47 -15.49 -13.52
CA GLY A 325 0.78 -16.85 -13.07
C GLY A 325 1.64 -16.93 -11.80
N ALA A 326 1.75 -18.13 -11.23
CA ALA A 326 2.43 -18.39 -9.96
C ALA A 326 3.91 -18.00 -9.94
N THR A 327 4.59 -18.01 -11.09
CA THR A 327 6.00 -17.58 -11.24
C THR A 327 6.13 -16.19 -11.86
N GLY A 328 5.01 -15.52 -12.13
CA GLY A 328 4.95 -14.21 -12.75
C GLY A 328 5.35 -13.06 -11.82
N THR A 329 5.76 -11.96 -12.43
CA THR A 329 6.15 -10.73 -11.71
C THR A 329 4.98 -10.08 -10.98
N ALA A 330 3.74 -10.26 -11.47
CA ALA A 330 2.54 -9.77 -10.80
C ALA A 330 2.34 -10.47 -9.44
N TYR A 331 2.41 -11.81 -9.41
CA TYR A 331 2.25 -12.57 -8.17
C TYR A 331 3.38 -12.27 -7.19
N ALA A 332 4.63 -12.19 -7.67
CA ALA A 332 5.77 -11.81 -6.83
C ALA A 332 5.57 -10.43 -6.16
N LYS A 333 5.06 -9.43 -6.90
CA LYS A 333 4.73 -8.12 -6.34
C LYS A 333 3.52 -8.17 -5.40
N LEU A 334 2.50 -8.98 -5.70
CA LEU A 334 1.32 -9.14 -4.84
C LEU A 334 1.70 -9.69 -3.46
N LYS A 335 2.62 -10.66 -3.40
CA LYS A 335 3.13 -11.19 -2.11
C LYS A 335 3.76 -10.10 -1.24
N ASN A 336 4.39 -9.10 -1.84
CA ASN A 336 5.00 -7.98 -1.11
C ASN A 336 3.97 -7.01 -0.48
N GLN A 337 2.69 -7.12 -0.81
CA GLN A 337 1.62 -6.36 -0.14
C GLN A 337 1.41 -6.83 1.32
N TYR A 338 1.87 -8.03 1.65
CA TYR A 338 1.69 -8.65 2.96
C TYR A 338 3.02 -8.76 3.70
N GLN A 339 2.97 -8.71 5.03
CA GLN A 339 4.15 -9.07 5.81
C GLN A 339 4.41 -10.57 5.64
N ARG A 340 5.56 -10.89 5.04
CA ARG A 340 6.04 -12.26 4.91
C ARG A 340 6.85 -12.67 6.14
N LEU A 341 6.55 -13.85 6.68
CA LEU A 341 7.28 -14.50 7.75
C LEU A 341 7.75 -15.90 7.29
N PRO A 342 9.00 -16.32 7.56
CA PRO A 342 9.46 -17.65 7.20
C PRO A 342 8.73 -18.73 7.99
N VAL A 343 8.38 -19.83 7.31
CA VAL A 343 7.79 -21.04 7.91
C VAL A 343 8.73 -22.21 7.69
N THR A 344 9.05 -22.95 8.76
CA THR A 344 9.85 -24.17 8.67
C THR A 344 9.29 -25.25 9.58
N ASN A 345 9.35 -26.51 9.15
CA ASN A 345 9.14 -27.66 10.03
C ASN A 345 7.79 -27.66 10.78
N THR A 346 6.70 -27.22 10.15
CA THR A 346 5.33 -27.20 10.71
C THR A 346 4.47 -28.39 10.29
N GLY A 347 5.02 -29.31 9.48
CA GLY A 347 4.29 -30.46 8.94
C GLY A 347 3.41 -30.10 7.74
N TYR A 348 3.29 -28.81 7.41
CA TYR A 348 2.64 -28.30 6.22
C TYR A 348 3.70 -27.78 5.24
N ALA A 349 3.62 -28.20 3.98
CA ALA A 349 4.65 -27.98 2.95
C ALA A 349 4.61 -26.55 2.36
N VAL A 350 4.63 -25.52 3.22
CA VAL A 350 4.75 -24.12 2.85
C VAL A 350 5.93 -23.49 3.57
N THR A 351 6.60 -22.55 2.91
CA THR A 351 7.81 -21.90 3.41
C THR A 351 7.60 -20.45 3.83
N GLU A 352 6.43 -19.90 3.53
CA GLU A 352 6.07 -18.50 3.75
C GLU A 352 4.71 -18.42 4.46
N TYR A 353 4.59 -17.47 5.38
CA TYR A 353 3.34 -17.05 6.00
C TYR A 353 3.11 -15.59 5.67
N PHE A 354 1.90 -15.26 5.22
CA PHE A 354 1.50 -13.89 4.90
C PHE A 354 0.50 -13.39 5.94
N ALA A 355 0.91 -12.41 6.75
CA ALA A 355 0.04 -11.88 7.80
C ALA A 355 -1.16 -11.11 7.19
N PRO A 356 -2.40 -11.52 7.48
CA PRO A 356 -3.58 -10.81 7.00
C PRO A 356 -3.79 -9.48 7.72
N TYR A 357 -4.53 -8.59 7.06
CA TYR A 357 -4.99 -7.32 7.59
C TYR A 357 -6.46 -7.38 7.95
N LEU A 358 -6.84 -6.72 9.05
CA LEU A 358 -8.19 -6.62 9.57
C LEU A 358 -8.51 -5.15 9.89
N THR A 359 -9.66 -4.66 9.44
CA THR A 359 -10.22 -3.38 9.89
C THR A 359 -11.42 -3.64 10.80
N LEU A 360 -11.41 -2.98 11.94
CA LEU A 360 -12.52 -2.97 12.90
C LEU A 360 -12.70 -1.54 13.39
N PHE A 361 -13.92 -1.18 13.74
CA PHE A 361 -14.17 0.06 14.46
C PHE A 361 -14.05 -0.17 15.97
N PRO A 362 -13.67 0.84 16.76
CA PRO A 362 -13.67 0.73 18.21
C PRO A 362 -15.10 0.66 18.76
N LYS A 363 -15.37 -0.28 19.66
CA LYS A 363 -16.68 -0.38 20.34
C LYS A 363 -17.08 0.95 20.99
N SER A 364 -16.14 1.59 21.67
CA SER A 364 -16.34 2.91 22.28
C SER A 364 -16.78 3.99 21.28
N PHE A 365 -16.36 3.90 20.01
CA PHE A 365 -16.87 4.78 18.95
C PHE A 365 -18.23 4.32 18.44
N VAL A 366 -18.41 3.02 18.17
CA VAL A 366 -19.68 2.47 17.64
C VAL A 366 -20.85 2.72 18.60
N ASP A 367 -20.61 2.67 19.91
CA ASP A 367 -21.60 2.96 20.95
C ASP A 367 -22.07 4.44 20.90
N THR A 368 -21.26 5.36 20.36
CA THR A 368 -21.65 6.79 20.18
C THR A 368 -22.47 7.05 18.93
N LEU A 369 -22.52 6.10 17.99
CA LEU A 369 -23.25 6.27 16.74
C LEU A 369 -24.76 6.22 16.97
N PRO A 370 -25.53 7.09 16.29
CA PRO A 370 -26.96 7.18 16.50
C PRO A 370 -27.64 5.84 16.21
N ALA A 371 -28.67 5.51 16.99
CA ALA A 371 -29.46 4.29 16.77
C ALA A 371 -30.19 4.30 15.42
N THR A 372 -30.37 5.48 14.82
CA THR A 372 -30.98 5.67 13.49
C THR A 372 -30.05 5.35 12.33
N LEU A 373 -28.75 5.11 12.57
CA LEU A 373 -27.83 4.68 11.52
C LEU A 373 -28.21 3.28 11.05
N LEU A 374 -28.55 3.14 9.76
CA LEU A 374 -29.09 1.90 9.18
C LEU A 374 -28.20 0.68 9.43
N VAL A 375 -26.90 0.83 9.21
CA VAL A 375 -25.91 -0.22 9.43
C VAL A 375 -24.79 0.35 10.29
N LYS A 376 -24.65 -0.15 11.51
CA LYS A 376 -23.51 0.21 12.36
C LYS A 376 -22.26 -0.55 11.90
N PRO A 377 -21.09 0.10 11.87
CA PRO A 377 -19.84 -0.59 11.58
C PRO A 377 -19.53 -1.66 12.64
N LYS A 378 -18.87 -2.74 12.22
CA LYS A 378 -18.48 -3.82 13.12
C LYS A 378 -17.27 -3.43 13.96
N TYR A 379 -17.36 -3.71 15.26
CA TYR A 379 -16.25 -3.68 16.21
C TYR A 379 -15.77 -5.10 16.58
N GLU A 380 -16.41 -6.13 16.02
CA GLU A 380 -16.08 -7.54 16.20
C GLU A 380 -15.93 -8.24 14.84
N ALA A 381 -14.96 -9.15 14.76
CA ALA A 381 -14.79 -10.06 13.65
C ALA A 381 -14.66 -11.49 14.18
N GLU A 382 -15.42 -12.42 13.61
CA GLU A 382 -15.25 -13.84 13.85
C GLU A 382 -14.52 -14.47 12.65
N LEU A 383 -13.41 -15.14 12.93
CA LEU A 383 -12.51 -15.68 11.92
C LEU A 383 -12.32 -17.18 12.10
N LYS A 384 -12.39 -17.91 10.99
CA LYS A 384 -12.01 -19.33 10.92
C LYS A 384 -10.52 -19.46 11.23
N VAL A 385 -10.17 -20.49 12.00
CA VAL A 385 -8.77 -20.80 12.36
C VAL A 385 -8.36 -22.13 11.75
N LEU A 386 -7.21 -22.13 11.07
CA LEU A 386 -6.55 -23.33 10.55
C LEU A 386 -5.21 -23.52 11.26
N VAL A 387 -4.85 -24.76 11.56
CA VAL A 387 -3.64 -25.12 12.31
C VAL A 387 -2.83 -26.19 11.58
N ALA A 388 -1.51 -26.06 11.64
CA ALA A 388 -0.55 -27.10 11.31
C ALA A 388 0.44 -27.24 12.45
N ILE A 389 0.65 -28.45 12.98
CA ILE A 389 1.50 -28.70 14.16
C ILE A 389 2.38 -29.92 13.89
N ASN A 390 3.70 -29.77 14.01
CA ASN A 390 4.68 -30.83 13.76
C ASN A 390 5.27 -31.43 15.03
N GLY A 391 4.42 -32.03 15.85
CA GLY A 391 4.81 -32.67 17.10
C GLY A 391 3.90 -32.23 18.25
N PRO A 392 3.95 -32.93 19.39
CA PRO A 392 3.17 -32.53 20.56
C PRO A 392 3.71 -31.20 21.12
N ILE A 393 2.79 -30.30 21.48
CA ILE A 393 3.09 -28.99 22.07
C ILE A 393 2.33 -28.84 23.40
N ASP A 394 2.74 -27.89 24.25
CA ASP A 394 2.04 -27.63 25.51
C ASP A 394 0.77 -26.79 25.28
N ARG A 395 0.89 -25.72 24.48
CA ARG A 395 -0.22 -24.84 24.09
C ARG A 395 0.08 -23.92 22.92
N LEU A 396 -0.98 -23.42 22.28
CA LEU A 396 -0.97 -22.25 21.40
C LEU A 396 -1.67 -21.11 22.13
N GLU A 397 -1.00 -19.99 22.37
CA GLU A 397 -1.51 -18.90 23.21
C GLU A 397 -1.36 -17.54 22.51
N PHE A 398 -2.41 -16.73 22.57
CA PHE A 398 -2.47 -15.41 21.96
C PHE A 398 -1.78 -14.34 22.81
N GLU A 399 -1.05 -13.45 22.14
CA GLU A 399 -0.44 -12.25 22.70
C GLU A 399 -0.88 -11.02 21.90
N TYR A 400 -1.46 -10.05 22.60
CA TYR A 400 -1.97 -8.80 22.06
C TYR A 400 -2.17 -7.78 23.17
N ASP A 401 -2.42 -6.52 22.82
CA ASP A 401 -2.76 -5.48 23.78
C ASP A 401 -4.18 -5.69 24.34
N LYS A 402 -4.25 -6.33 25.52
CA LYS A 402 -5.49 -6.63 26.22
C LYS A 402 -6.24 -5.39 26.71
N ASN A 403 -5.69 -4.18 26.66
CA ASN A 403 -6.43 -2.96 26.98
C ASN A 403 -7.24 -2.46 25.78
N LEU A 404 -6.75 -2.72 24.57
CA LEU A 404 -7.33 -2.23 23.31
C LEU A 404 -8.17 -3.29 22.59
N LEU A 405 -7.78 -4.55 22.68
CA LEU A 405 -8.38 -5.67 21.95
C LEU A 405 -8.80 -6.79 22.92
N THR A 406 -9.66 -7.70 22.46
CA THR A 406 -9.89 -9.01 23.07
C THR A 406 -9.99 -10.09 22.02
N VAL A 407 -9.47 -11.27 22.35
CA VAL A 407 -9.72 -12.52 21.64
C VAL A 407 -10.49 -13.41 22.62
N ASP A 408 -11.65 -13.93 22.21
CA ASP A 408 -12.53 -14.75 23.05
C ASP A 408 -11.83 -16.02 23.59
N LYS A 409 -10.92 -16.59 22.80
CA LYS A 409 -10.11 -17.75 23.15
C LYS A 409 -8.65 -17.33 23.28
N ASN A 410 -8.14 -17.21 24.51
CA ASN A 410 -6.74 -16.86 24.75
C ASN A 410 -5.76 -18.01 24.45
N ILE A 411 -6.23 -19.26 24.53
CA ILE A 411 -5.47 -20.47 24.25
C ILE A 411 -6.32 -21.34 23.32
N LEU A 412 -5.71 -21.87 22.25
CA LEU A 412 -6.38 -22.85 21.40
C LEU A 412 -6.27 -24.26 21.99
N SER A 413 -7.29 -25.06 21.74
CA SER A 413 -7.43 -26.45 22.18
C SER A 413 -6.46 -27.41 21.46
N ASP A 414 -5.91 -26.99 20.31
CA ASP A 414 -4.99 -27.78 19.49
C ASP A 414 -3.61 -27.99 20.16
N LYS A 415 -3.24 -29.25 20.42
CA LYS A 415 -1.97 -29.62 21.10
C LYS A 415 -1.23 -30.80 20.46
N THR A 416 -1.90 -31.54 19.58
CA THR A 416 -1.38 -32.76 18.97
C THR A 416 -0.82 -32.47 17.59
N LYS A 417 0.11 -33.33 17.14
CA LYS A 417 0.65 -33.26 15.79
C LYS A 417 -0.49 -33.38 14.76
N THR A 418 -0.49 -32.49 13.78
CA THR A 418 -1.32 -32.60 12.59
C THR A 418 -0.46 -33.12 11.43
N ASN A 419 -1.06 -33.89 10.53
CA ASN A 419 -0.33 -34.42 9.35
C ASN A 419 -0.30 -33.42 8.18
N SER A 420 -1.07 -32.34 8.27
CA SER A 420 -1.14 -31.22 7.32
C SER A 420 -1.84 -30.02 7.98
N LEU A 421 -2.12 -28.97 7.21
CA LEU A 421 -3.04 -27.90 7.61
C LEU A 421 -4.46 -28.47 7.73
N VAL A 422 -5.10 -28.24 8.88
CA VAL A 422 -6.46 -28.69 9.22
C VAL A 422 -7.25 -27.56 9.89
N PRO A 423 -8.59 -27.60 9.91
CA PRO A 423 -9.37 -26.73 10.79
C PRO A 423 -8.98 -26.93 12.26
N SER A 424 -8.86 -25.85 13.02
CA SER A 424 -8.67 -25.89 14.48
C SER A 424 -9.82 -26.63 15.16
N ALA A 425 -9.54 -27.31 16.26
CA ALA A 425 -10.56 -27.88 17.14
C ALA A 425 -11.54 -26.83 17.69
N ASP A 426 -11.10 -25.57 17.84
CA ASP A 426 -11.97 -24.46 18.27
C ASP A 426 -12.79 -23.85 17.12
N THR A 427 -12.50 -24.24 15.87
CA THR A 427 -13.10 -23.79 14.60
C THR A 427 -12.92 -22.31 14.25
N SER A 428 -13.19 -21.40 15.19
CA SER A 428 -13.14 -19.95 15.01
C SER A 428 -12.64 -19.22 16.26
N ILE A 429 -12.23 -17.97 16.09
CA ILE A 429 -12.01 -17.00 17.18
C ILE A 429 -12.79 -15.72 16.91
N LYS A 430 -13.16 -15.00 17.95
CA LYS A 430 -13.77 -13.68 17.88
C LYS A 430 -12.80 -12.63 18.41
N ILE A 431 -12.47 -11.67 17.54
CA ILE A 431 -11.64 -10.51 17.84
C ILE A 431 -12.56 -9.30 18.05
N THR A 432 -12.44 -8.62 19.19
CA THR A 432 -13.17 -7.38 19.50
C THR A 432 -12.19 -6.21 19.60
N CYS A 433 -12.49 -5.09 18.94
CA CYS A 433 -11.81 -3.82 19.15
C CYS A 433 -12.56 -2.96 20.19
N LYS A 434 -11.95 -2.73 21.35
CA LYS A 434 -12.61 -2.02 22.45
C LYS A 434 -12.45 -0.50 22.35
N LYS A 435 -11.25 -0.06 21.98
CA LYS A 435 -10.82 1.35 22.00
C LYS A 435 -10.05 1.71 20.74
N ASP A 436 -9.96 3.01 20.47
CA ASP A 436 -9.17 3.58 19.38
C ASP A 436 -7.75 3.01 19.35
N LEU A 437 -7.35 2.57 18.17
CA LEU A 437 -6.00 2.12 17.86
C LEU A 437 -5.27 3.27 17.20
N THR A 438 -4.31 3.88 17.90
CA THR A 438 -3.48 5.00 17.42
C THR A 438 -2.34 4.58 16.49
N SER A 439 -2.14 3.28 16.38
CA SER A 439 -1.22 2.61 15.45
C SER A 439 -1.83 1.26 15.07
N ASP A 440 -1.33 0.65 14.00
CA ASP A 440 -1.60 -0.77 13.74
C ASP A 440 -1.20 -1.60 14.97
N LYS A 441 -2.01 -2.62 15.28
CA LYS A 441 -1.76 -3.57 16.36
C LYS A 441 -1.70 -4.98 15.81
N ASP A 442 -0.65 -5.70 16.19
CA ASP A 442 -0.53 -7.12 15.87
C ASP A 442 -1.22 -7.95 16.96
N ILE A 443 -2.00 -8.95 16.55
CA ILE A 443 -2.39 -10.08 17.39
C ILE A 443 -1.52 -11.25 16.94
N LYS A 444 -0.70 -11.76 17.87
CA LYS A 444 0.19 -12.88 17.61
C LYS A 444 -0.31 -14.09 18.35
N ILE A 445 -0.02 -15.27 17.84
CA ILE A 445 -0.19 -16.53 18.55
C ILE A 445 1.15 -17.24 18.61
N TYR A 446 1.51 -17.71 19.80
CA TYR A 446 2.77 -18.39 20.07
C TYR A 446 2.52 -19.85 20.39
N CYS A 447 3.34 -20.71 19.80
CA CYS A 447 3.49 -22.10 20.17
C CYS A 447 4.45 -22.22 21.36
N TYR A 448 4.02 -22.93 22.39
CA TYR A 448 4.84 -23.34 23.53
C TYR A 448 5.21 -24.81 23.33
N PRO A 449 6.44 -25.12 22.90
CA PRO A 449 6.89 -26.50 22.78
C PRO A 449 7.04 -27.13 24.17
N LYS A 450 7.01 -28.46 24.22
CA LYS A 450 7.30 -29.23 25.45
C LYS A 450 8.72 -28.97 25.97
N ASN A 451 8.97 -29.37 27.22
CA ASN A 451 10.28 -29.36 27.88
C ASN A 451 10.88 -27.97 28.10
N ASN A 452 10.05 -26.95 28.38
CA ASN A 452 10.47 -25.58 28.64
C ASN A 452 11.32 -24.94 27.53
N MET A 453 11.12 -25.36 26.27
CA MET A 453 11.77 -24.68 25.16
C MET A 453 11.17 -23.27 24.95
N PRO A 454 11.94 -22.31 24.40
CA PRO A 454 11.42 -20.98 24.10
C PRO A 454 10.17 -21.05 23.22
N ARG A 455 9.20 -20.18 23.50
CA ARG A 455 8.01 -20.04 22.65
C ARG A 455 8.40 -19.58 21.25
N ILE A 456 7.66 -20.05 20.25
CA ILE A 456 7.90 -19.80 18.83
C ILE A 456 6.66 -19.12 18.25
N LEU A 457 6.82 -18.11 17.39
CA LEU A 457 5.66 -17.52 16.73
C LEU A 457 4.96 -18.61 15.89
N ALA A 458 3.64 -18.70 15.99
CA ALA A 458 2.84 -19.65 15.22
C ALA A 458 1.86 -18.96 14.27
N GLY A 459 1.49 -17.70 14.52
CA GLY A 459 0.55 -16.99 13.65
C GLY A 459 0.51 -15.52 13.98
N LYS A 460 0.03 -14.71 13.03
CA LYS A 460 -0.03 -13.27 13.18
C LYS A 460 -1.13 -12.67 12.29
N ILE A 461 -1.97 -11.82 12.87
CA ILE A 461 -2.92 -10.96 12.16
C ILE A 461 -2.70 -9.50 12.58
N ARG A 462 -2.86 -8.56 11.65
CA ARG A 462 -2.71 -7.13 11.92
C ARG A 462 -4.05 -6.41 11.88
N VAL A 463 -4.43 -5.80 13.00
CA VAL A 463 -5.57 -4.89 13.09
C VAL A 463 -5.08 -3.48 12.77
N LEU A 464 -5.65 -2.84 11.75
CA LEU A 464 -5.20 -1.52 11.31
C LEU A 464 -5.54 -0.40 12.31
N LYS A 465 -4.71 0.63 12.32
CA LYS A 465 -4.98 1.92 12.98
C LYS A 465 -6.38 2.41 12.61
N ASN A 466 -7.19 2.79 13.60
CA ASN A 466 -8.60 3.07 13.40
C ASN A 466 -9.14 4.25 14.22
N ASP A 467 -8.26 5.05 14.84
CA ASP A 467 -8.67 6.22 15.61
C ASP A 467 -9.27 7.33 14.73
N VAL A 468 -9.70 8.42 15.37
CA VAL A 468 -10.35 9.56 14.72
C VAL A 468 -9.56 10.19 13.56
N SER A 469 -8.22 10.08 13.57
CA SER A 469 -7.38 10.58 12.48
C SER A 469 -7.54 9.78 11.19
N VAL A 470 -7.91 8.49 11.27
CA VAL A 470 -8.07 7.59 10.12
C VAL A 470 -9.52 7.43 9.70
N ARG A 471 -10.46 7.41 10.65
CA ARG A 471 -11.90 7.32 10.34
C ARG A 471 -12.32 8.51 9.46
N LYS A 472 -13.09 8.21 8.42
CA LYS A 472 -13.60 9.21 7.46
C LYS A 472 -15.12 9.22 7.52
N LYS A 473 -15.75 10.38 7.64
CA LYS A 473 -17.18 10.54 7.38
C LYS A 473 -17.37 10.99 5.94
N MET A 474 -18.40 10.51 5.27
CA MET A 474 -18.68 10.90 3.90
C MET A 474 -20.17 10.98 3.65
N ASP A 475 -20.61 12.07 3.04
CA ASP A 475 -22.02 12.34 2.80
C ASP A 475 -22.44 11.87 1.39
N PHE A 476 -23.56 11.16 1.33
CA PHE A 476 -24.13 10.61 0.10
C PHE A 476 -25.57 11.09 -0.06
N VAL A 477 -25.94 11.45 -1.28
CA VAL A 477 -27.33 11.69 -1.66
C VAL A 477 -27.71 10.69 -2.74
N LEU A 478 -28.65 9.81 -2.40
CA LEU A 478 -29.23 8.82 -3.31
C LEU A 478 -30.55 9.37 -3.84
N LEU A 479 -30.60 9.61 -5.14
CA LEU A 479 -31.75 10.20 -5.82
C LEU A 479 -32.56 9.13 -6.55
N ASN A 480 -33.78 8.94 -6.09
CA ASN A 480 -34.81 8.25 -6.86
C ASN A 480 -35.23 9.18 -8.01
N VAL A 481 -34.84 8.86 -9.24
CA VAL A 481 -35.24 9.63 -10.42
C VAL A 481 -36.56 9.09 -10.92
N TRP A 482 -37.54 9.98 -11.08
CA TRP A 482 -38.85 9.65 -11.65
C TRP A 482 -38.95 10.26 -13.04
N THR A 483 -39.32 9.45 -14.02
CA THR A 483 -39.61 9.88 -15.39
C THR A 483 -41.08 9.60 -15.70
N ASP A 484 -41.59 10.15 -16.79
CA ASP A 484 -42.87 9.75 -17.42
C ASP A 484 -42.57 9.71 -18.91
N SER A 485 -41.85 8.66 -19.31
CA SER A 485 -41.24 8.61 -20.63
C SER A 485 -42.28 8.62 -21.76
N ASN A 486 -43.48 8.10 -21.51
CA ASN A 486 -44.57 8.03 -22.49
C ASN A 486 -45.53 9.23 -22.47
N GLN A 487 -45.38 10.15 -21.50
CA GLN A 487 -46.31 11.27 -21.29
C GLN A 487 -47.76 10.80 -21.04
N ASP A 488 -47.92 9.65 -20.39
CA ASP A 488 -49.22 9.04 -20.09
C ASP A 488 -49.60 9.12 -18.60
N ASN A 489 -48.85 9.92 -17.83
CA ASN A 489 -48.93 10.06 -16.37
C ASN A 489 -48.52 8.79 -15.59
N ARG A 490 -47.87 7.80 -16.21
CA ARG A 490 -47.31 6.65 -15.51
C ARG A 490 -45.83 6.85 -15.26
N LYS A 491 -45.49 7.08 -13.99
CA LYS A 491 -44.10 7.35 -13.63
C LYS A 491 -43.26 6.10 -13.53
N GLU A 492 -42.15 6.05 -14.25
CA GLU A 492 -41.09 5.07 -14.02
C GLU A 492 -40.18 5.57 -12.89
N LYS A 493 -40.04 4.78 -11.83
CA LYS A 493 -39.42 5.23 -10.58
C LYS A 493 -38.15 4.43 -10.30
N GLY A 494 -37.01 5.11 -10.23
CA GLY A 494 -35.81 4.51 -9.65
C GLY A 494 -35.97 4.32 -8.15
N ILE A 495 -35.62 3.13 -7.66
CA ILE A 495 -35.77 2.76 -6.24
C ILE A 495 -34.50 2.05 -5.78
N PHE A 496 -33.86 2.56 -4.72
CA PHE A 496 -32.79 1.85 -4.02
C PHE A 496 -33.34 0.86 -2.99
N GLY A 497 -33.07 -0.41 -3.21
CA GLY A 497 -33.40 -1.50 -2.30
C GLY A 497 -32.58 -1.45 -0.99
N PRO A 498 -33.09 -2.04 0.09
CA PRO A 498 -32.39 -2.06 1.37
C PRO A 498 -31.05 -2.81 1.31
N LYS A 499 -30.96 -3.87 0.50
CA LYS A 499 -29.75 -4.69 0.37
C LYS A 499 -28.62 -3.97 -0.38
N GLU A 500 -28.94 -3.26 -1.46
CA GLU A 500 -27.97 -2.39 -2.17
C GLU A 500 -27.30 -1.40 -1.20
N ILE A 501 -28.11 -0.78 -0.33
CA ILE A 501 -27.62 0.20 0.63
C ILE A 501 -26.79 -0.47 1.72
N GLU A 502 -27.24 -1.63 2.22
CA GLU A 502 -26.48 -2.42 3.19
C GLU A 502 -25.08 -2.78 2.64
N ASN A 503 -25.02 -3.25 1.40
CA ASN A 503 -23.75 -3.59 0.74
C ASN A 503 -22.86 -2.35 0.56
N LEU A 504 -23.42 -1.18 0.28
CA LEU A 504 -22.67 0.09 0.28
C LEU A 504 -22.06 0.41 1.67
N TYR A 505 -22.82 0.26 2.76
CA TYR A 505 -22.27 0.40 4.10
C TYR A 505 -21.11 -0.57 4.36
N TYR A 506 -21.30 -1.86 4.08
CA TYR A 506 -20.28 -2.87 4.28
C TYR A 506 -19.00 -2.56 3.50
N SER A 507 -19.13 -2.23 2.22
CA SER A 507 -18.00 -1.84 1.36
C SER A 507 -17.18 -0.69 1.94
N LEU A 508 -17.85 0.37 2.40
CA LEU A 508 -17.21 1.57 2.95
C LEU A 508 -16.60 1.32 4.35
N HIS A 509 -17.23 0.49 5.17
CA HIS A 509 -16.71 0.12 6.48
C HIS A 509 -15.37 -0.62 6.39
N GLN A 510 -15.12 -1.39 5.31
CA GLN A 510 -13.81 -2.05 5.13
C GLN A 510 -12.64 -1.05 5.10
N ALA A 511 -12.88 0.17 4.63
CA ALA A 511 -11.90 1.26 4.59
C ALA A 511 -12.10 2.32 5.69
N LEU A 512 -12.79 1.98 6.78
CA LEU A 512 -13.06 2.87 7.92
C LEU A 512 -13.82 4.16 7.54
N ILE A 513 -14.67 4.08 6.51
CA ILE A 513 -15.53 5.18 6.07
C ILE A 513 -16.94 4.97 6.67
N ILE A 514 -17.46 5.99 7.35
CA ILE A 514 -18.84 6.03 7.84
C ILE A 514 -19.67 6.87 6.87
N PRO A 515 -20.54 6.26 6.06
CA PRO A 515 -21.40 7.03 5.17
C PRO A 515 -22.57 7.64 5.94
N ASN A 516 -22.90 8.89 5.61
CA ASN A 516 -24.16 9.53 5.95
C ASN A 516 -25.02 9.56 4.68
N ILE A 517 -26.00 8.67 4.60
CA ILE A 517 -26.80 8.47 3.40
C ILE A 517 -28.15 9.17 3.54
N VAL A 518 -28.38 10.16 2.70
CA VAL A 518 -29.69 10.81 2.54
C VAL A 518 -30.35 10.29 1.26
N LYS A 519 -31.64 9.97 1.34
CA LYS A 519 -32.45 9.65 0.16
C LYS A 519 -33.37 10.81 -0.18
N THR A 520 -33.50 11.11 -1.46
CA THR A 520 -34.46 12.10 -1.95
C THR A 520 -34.94 11.74 -3.35
N THR A 521 -35.82 12.57 -3.91
CA THR A 521 -36.43 12.34 -5.22
C THR A 521 -36.05 13.48 -6.16
N LEU A 522 -35.71 13.12 -7.39
CA LEU A 522 -35.65 14.05 -8.53
C LEU A 522 -36.79 13.68 -9.49
N ASP A 523 -37.82 14.53 -9.55
CA ASP A 523 -39.00 14.29 -10.38
C ASP A 523 -38.82 14.97 -11.74
N LEU A 524 -38.48 14.18 -12.75
CA LEU A 524 -38.27 14.60 -14.14
C LEU A 524 -39.48 14.27 -15.03
N SER A 525 -40.61 13.81 -14.48
CA SER A 525 -41.77 13.39 -15.27
C SER A 525 -42.34 14.49 -16.19
N SER A 526 -42.11 15.76 -15.87
CA SER A 526 -42.54 16.91 -16.69
C SER A 526 -41.42 17.50 -17.57
N ASN A 527 -40.21 16.95 -17.50
CA ASN A 527 -39.07 17.46 -18.25
C ASN A 527 -39.04 16.84 -19.65
N SER A 528 -39.16 17.67 -20.68
CA SER A 528 -39.20 17.24 -22.09
C SER A 528 -37.97 16.46 -22.55
N ASP A 529 -36.80 16.69 -21.94
CA ASP A 529 -35.59 15.93 -22.29
C ASP A 529 -35.65 14.47 -21.82
N PHE A 530 -36.49 14.18 -20.82
CA PHE A 530 -36.70 12.85 -20.24
C PHE A 530 -38.04 12.21 -20.63
N GLN A 531 -38.65 12.70 -21.71
CA GLN A 531 -39.86 12.18 -22.34
C GLN A 531 -39.53 11.64 -23.74
N ILE A 532 -40.44 10.85 -24.33
CA ILE A 532 -40.29 10.30 -25.68
C ILE A 532 -39.95 11.41 -26.70
N GLY A 533 -38.92 11.17 -27.51
CA GLY A 533 -38.36 12.15 -28.45
C GLY A 533 -37.43 13.20 -27.83
N GLY A 534 -37.27 13.17 -26.50
CA GLY A 534 -36.34 14.00 -25.74
C GLY A 534 -34.89 13.54 -25.87
N LYS A 535 -33.97 14.39 -25.39
CA LYS A 535 -32.52 14.18 -25.49
C LYS A 535 -32.01 12.94 -24.74
N HIS A 536 -32.66 12.57 -23.64
CA HIS A 536 -32.20 11.53 -22.71
C HIS A 536 -33.05 10.26 -22.74
N VAL A 537 -33.98 10.14 -23.69
CA VAL A 537 -34.83 8.96 -23.87
C VAL A 537 -34.74 8.46 -25.30
N GLU A 538 -34.52 7.16 -25.46
CA GLU A 538 -34.55 6.46 -26.74
C GLU A 538 -35.65 5.41 -26.74
N THR A 539 -36.36 5.26 -27.87
CA THR A 539 -37.35 4.20 -28.05
C THR A 539 -36.72 3.06 -28.84
N ASP A 540 -36.75 1.85 -28.28
CA ASP A 540 -36.23 0.66 -28.92
C ASP A 540 -37.18 0.14 -30.03
N SER A 541 -36.75 -0.92 -30.72
CA SER A 541 -37.52 -1.53 -31.82
C SER A 541 -38.82 -2.20 -31.37
N SER A 542 -38.99 -2.48 -30.07
CA SER A 542 -40.20 -3.03 -29.47
C SER A 542 -41.19 -1.95 -29.00
N GLY A 543 -40.79 -0.67 -29.07
CA GLY A 543 -41.57 0.46 -28.56
C GLY A 543 -41.34 0.74 -27.08
N GLY A 544 -40.35 0.11 -26.45
CA GLY A 544 -39.93 0.38 -25.07
C GLY A 544 -39.04 1.62 -25.00
N ASN A 545 -39.19 2.43 -23.95
CA ASN A 545 -38.33 3.58 -23.72
C ASN A 545 -37.15 3.22 -22.81
N LEU A 546 -35.96 3.70 -23.17
CA LEU A 546 -34.69 3.48 -22.51
C LEU A 546 -34.02 4.83 -22.22
N ILE A 547 -33.18 4.89 -21.20
CA ILE A 547 -32.32 6.06 -20.97
C ILE A 547 -31.20 6.08 -22.01
N ALA A 548 -31.05 7.20 -22.71
CA ALA A 548 -30.01 7.42 -23.72
C ALA A 548 -28.63 7.63 -23.06
N TYR A 549 -28.04 6.55 -22.59
CA TYR A 549 -26.73 6.51 -21.93
C TYR A 549 -25.56 6.51 -22.92
N VAL A 550 -25.71 5.84 -24.06
CA VAL A 550 -24.78 5.93 -25.20
C VAL A 550 -25.40 6.72 -26.35
N ASP A 551 -24.55 7.27 -27.21
CA ASP A 551 -24.98 8.03 -28.38
C ASP A 551 -25.73 7.12 -29.37
N ARG A 552 -26.87 7.61 -29.83
CA ARG A 552 -27.79 6.91 -30.72
C ARG A 552 -27.17 6.56 -32.09
N ILE A 553 -26.26 7.40 -32.59
CA ILE A 553 -25.61 7.24 -33.89
C ILE A 553 -24.30 6.47 -33.74
N ASN A 554 -23.58 6.70 -32.63
CA ASN A 554 -22.32 6.05 -32.33
C ASN A 554 -22.31 5.43 -30.92
N PRO A 555 -22.82 4.19 -30.76
CA PRO A 555 -22.95 3.52 -29.47
C PRO A 555 -21.64 3.33 -28.69
N ASN A 556 -20.47 3.58 -29.31
CA ASN A 556 -19.18 3.56 -28.63
C ASN A 556 -18.93 4.80 -27.74
N TYR A 557 -19.78 5.82 -27.81
CA TYR A 557 -19.62 7.06 -27.06
C TYR A 557 -20.71 7.17 -26.01
N ARG A 558 -20.31 7.30 -24.75
CA ARG A 558 -21.23 7.68 -23.66
C ARG A 558 -21.80 9.06 -23.94
N ASN A 559 -23.02 9.31 -23.49
CA ASN A 559 -23.67 10.61 -23.48
C ASN A 559 -23.28 11.37 -22.19
N PRO A 560 -22.22 12.22 -22.22
CA PRO A 560 -21.80 12.95 -21.01
C PRO A 560 -22.85 13.95 -20.54
N ALA A 561 -23.75 14.37 -21.45
CA ALA A 561 -24.76 15.36 -21.11
C ALA A 561 -25.81 14.81 -20.13
N LEU A 562 -26.03 13.49 -20.12
CA LEU A 562 -26.93 12.87 -19.15
C LEU A 562 -26.48 13.18 -17.71
N TYR A 563 -25.18 13.04 -17.42
CA TYR A 563 -24.59 13.35 -16.11
C TYR A 563 -24.70 14.83 -15.73
N THR A 564 -24.39 15.73 -16.67
CA THR A 564 -24.43 17.17 -16.40
C THR A 564 -25.84 17.69 -16.24
N ASP A 565 -26.79 17.17 -17.02
CA ASP A 565 -28.16 17.66 -17.08
C ASP A 565 -28.94 17.21 -15.83
N VAL A 566 -28.81 15.94 -15.39
CA VAL A 566 -29.48 15.49 -14.14
C VAL A 566 -28.95 16.21 -12.91
N GLN A 567 -27.64 16.46 -12.82
CA GLN A 567 -27.06 17.25 -11.74
C GLN A 567 -27.56 18.69 -11.79
N SER A 568 -27.54 19.32 -12.96
CA SER A 568 -28.00 20.69 -13.13
C SER A 568 -29.47 20.83 -12.77
N LEU A 569 -30.32 19.92 -13.22
CA LEU A 569 -31.74 19.90 -12.88
C LEU A 569 -31.96 19.74 -11.37
N PHE A 570 -31.23 18.85 -10.72
CA PHE A 570 -31.33 18.67 -9.27
C PHE A 570 -30.88 19.91 -8.50
N PHE A 571 -29.72 20.47 -8.80
CA PHE A 571 -29.17 21.59 -8.03
C PHE A 571 -29.80 22.94 -8.35
N ASN A 572 -30.39 23.09 -9.55
CA ASN A 572 -31.10 24.31 -9.95
C ASN A 572 -32.60 24.28 -9.59
N ASP A 573 -33.10 23.16 -9.05
CA ASP A 573 -34.47 23.02 -8.57
C ASP A 573 -34.74 24.01 -7.42
N LYS A 574 -35.81 24.81 -7.57
CA LYS A 574 -36.18 25.88 -6.65
C LYS A 574 -37.45 25.54 -5.88
N ASP A 575 -37.49 25.97 -4.62
CA ASP A 575 -38.74 25.96 -3.85
C ASP A 575 -39.71 27.06 -4.32
N ALA A 576 -40.91 27.08 -3.73
CA ALA A 576 -41.92 28.09 -4.04
C ALA A 576 -41.48 29.54 -3.73
N ALA A 577 -40.46 29.72 -2.90
CA ALA A 577 -39.86 31.01 -2.58
C ALA A 577 -38.70 31.38 -3.53
N GLY A 578 -38.38 30.53 -4.51
CA GLY A 578 -37.33 30.76 -5.50
C GLY A 578 -35.92 30.39 -5.04
N ASN A 579 -35.76 29.76 -3.87
CA ASN A 579 -34.46 29.34 -3.34
C ASN A 579 -34.06 27.97 -3.89
N TYR A 580 -32.77 27.76 -4.15
CA TYR A 580 -32.23 26.46 -4.56
C TYR A 580 -32.37 25.43 -3.44
N LYS A 581 -33.40 24.58 -3.51
CA LYS A 581 -33.79 23.72 -2.39
C LYS A 581 -32.78 22.60 -2.11
N ASN A 582 -31.99 22.23 -3.12
CA ASN A 582 -31.03 21.12 -3.06
C ASN A 582 -29.58 21.58 -2.87
N ILE A 583 -29.33 22.89 -2.69
CA ILE A 583 -27.97 23.45 -2.55
C ILE A 583 -27.18 22.81 -1.40
N ARG A 584 -27.86 22.34 -0.35
CA ARG A 584 -27.27 21.64 0.80
C ARG A 584 -26.51 20.36 0.44
N TYR A 585 -26.78 19.77 -0.72
CA TYR A 585 -26.14 18.53 -1.19
C TYR A 585 -24.97 18.77 -2.15
N ARG A 586 -24.54 20.02 -2.39
CA ARG A 586 -23.50 20.31 -3.42
C ARG A 586 -22.17 19.61 -3.20
N THR A 587 -21.84 19.24 -1.97
CA THR A 587 -20.59 18.54 -1.61
C THR A 587 -20.80 17.03 -1.40
N TYR A 588 -22.03 16.55 -1.55
CA TYR A 588 -22.36 15.14 -1.33
C TYR A 588 -21.93 14.33 -2.56
N PHE A 589 -21.64 13.05 -2.35
CA PHE A 589 -21.56 12.09 -3.44
C PHE A 589 -22.97 11.83 -3.98
N THR A 590 -23.19 12.11 -5.27
CA THR A 590 -24.51 12.01 -5.90
C THR A 590 -24.66 10.71 -6.67
N VAL A 591 -25.74 9.98 -6.41
CA VAL A 591 -26.12 8.78 -7.17
C VAL A 591 -27.55 8.95 -7.67
N PHE A 592 -27.73 8.95 -8.99
CA PHE A 592 -29.03 9.07 -9.65
C PHE A 592 -29.47 7.69 -10.13
N LYS A 593 -30.61 7.18 -9.65
CA LYS A 593 -31.16 5.90 -10.12
C LYS A 593 -32.43 6.14 -10.91
N PHE A 594 -32.46 5.69 -12.15
CA PHE A 594 -33.62 5.74 -13.04
C PHE A 594 -34.51 4.50 -12.87
N GLY A 595 -35.79 4.66 -13.22
CA GLY A 595 -36.76 3.57 -13.31
C GLY A 595 -36.85 2.92 -14.69
N LEU A 596 -35.88 3.22 -15.56
CA LEU A 596 -35.77 2.71 -16.93
C LEU A 596 -34.40 2.07 -17.13
N GLU A 597 -34.34 1.10 -18.05
CA GLU A 597 -33.09 0.48 -18.49
C GLU A 597 -32.27 1.45 -19.36
N SER A 598 -30.99 1.16 -19.54
CA SER A 598 -30.10 1.92 -20.42
C SER A 598 -30.23 1.43 -21.88
N ASN A 599 -30.00 2.33 -22.84
CA ASN A 599 -29.92 1.96 -24.26
C ASN A 599 -28.62 1.19 -24.63
N ASP A 600 -27.70 1.03 -23.69
CA ASP A 600 -26.55 0.13 -23.75
C ASP A 600 -26.88 -1.19 -23.00
N PRO A 601 -27.12 -2.30 -23.71
CA PRO A 601 -27.55 -3.56 -23.11
C PRO A 601 -26.57 -4.09 -22.06
N GLY A 602 -27.09 -4.39 -20.87
CA GLY A 602 -26.32 -4.96 -19.76
C GLY A 602 -25.61 -3.94 -18.87
N THR A 603 -25.64 -2.65 -19.21
CA THR A 603 -25.14 -1.58 -18.35
C THR A 603 -26.19 -1.25 -17.27
N LEU A 604 -25.89 -1.62 -16.02
CA LEU A 604 -26.77 -1.39 -14.86
C LEU A 604 -26.45 -0.10 -14.11
N GLY A 605 -25.25 0.43 -14.29
CA GLY A 605 -24.79 1.69 -13.74
C GLY A 605 -23.45 2.09 -14.32
N ALA A 606 -23.09 3.35 -14.11
CA ALA A 606 -21.82 3.90 -14.51
C ALA A 606 -21.51 5.19 -13.73
N VAL A 607 -20.30 5.28 -13.20
CA VAL A 607 -19.72 6.56 -12.80
C VAL A 607 -19.44 7.43 -14.03
N ASP A 608 -19.57 8.75 -13.85
CA ASP A 608 -19.15 9.78 -14.83
C ASP A 608 -17.69 9.53 -15.27
N HIS A 609 -16.77 9.59 -14.31
CA HIS A 609 -15.38 9.19 -14.46
C HIS A 609 -14.86 8.62 -13.13
N ILE A 610 -13.83 7.77 -13.19
CA ILE A 610 -13.19 7.24 -11.98
C ILE A 610 -12.70 8.38 -11.09
N GLY A 611 -13.05 8.34 -9.81
CA GLY A 611 -12.73 9.39 -8.83
C GLY A 611 -13.69 10.59 -8.84
N ILE A 612 -14.72 10.60 -9.69
CA ILE A 612 -15.76 11.63 -9.70
C ILE A 612 -16.98 11.16 -8.93
N HIS A 613 -17.45 11.98 -8.01
CA HIS A 613 -18.58 11.68 -7.11
C HIS A 613 -19.96 11.83 -7.77
N ASN A 614 -20.11 11.30 -8.99
CA ASN A 614 -21.33 11.38 -9.78
C ASN A 614 -21.61 10.05 -10.48
N VAL A 615 -22.65 9.36 -10.04
CA VAL A 615 -23.03 8.03 -10.54
C VAL A 615 -24.44 8.07 -11.10
N ILE A 616 -24.63 7.38 -12.23
CA ILE A 616 -25.94 7.04 -12.77
C ILE A 616 -26.15 5.54 -12.67
N MET A 617 -27.35 5.14 -12.28
CA MET A 617 -27.82 3.76 -12.24
C MET A 617 -29.14 3.65 -12.99
N PHE A 618 -29.36 2.50 -13.60
CA PHE A 618 -30.57 2.18 -14.36
C PHE A 618 -31.44 1.19 -13.58
N THR A 619 -32.59 0.82 -14.14
CA THR A 619 -33.37 -0.29 -13.60
C THR A 619 -32.48 -1.53 -13.50
N LEU A 620 -32.47 -2.12 -12.31
CA LEU A 620 -31.63 -3.27 -12.02
C LEU A 620 -32.37 -4.56 -12.36
N VAL A 621 -31.62 -5.56 -12.82
CA VAL A 621 -32.13 -6.93 -12.91
C VAL A 621 -32.50 -7.46 -11.52
N PRO A 622 -33.57 -8.26 -11.39
CA PRO A 622 -33.95 -8.84 -10.10
C PRO A 622 -32.78 -9.61 -9.45
N GLY A 623 -32.46 -9.24 -8.21
CA GLY A 623 -31.39 -9.87 -7.44
C GLY A 623 -30.02 -9.20 -7.54
N ASP A 624 -29.87 -8.11 -8.31
CA ASP A 624 -28.67 -7.27 -8.24
C ASP A 624 -28.67 -6.42 -6.97
N ASP A 625 -27.67 -6.64 -6.12
CA ASP A 625 -27.42 -5.86 -4.91
C ASP A 625 -26.00 -5.30 -4.83
N CYS A 626 -25.22 -5.39 -5.93
CA CYS A 626 -23.81 -5.02 -5.97
C CYS A 626 -23.48 -3.80 -6.86
N THR A 627 -24.38 -3.40 -7.78
CA THR A 627 -24.11 -2.28 -8.70
C THR A 627 -23.88 -0.97 -7.94
N LEU A 628 -24.69 -0.68 -6.91
CA LEU A 628 -24.56 0.57 -6.15
C LEU A 628 -23.17 0.75 -5.54
N ASN A 629 -22.68 -0.25 -4.80
CA ASN A 629 -21.36 -0.14 -4.18
C ASN A 629 -20.24 -0.22 -5.21
N HIS A 630 -20.40 -0.98 -6.29
CA HIS A 630 -19.44 -1.03 -7.39
C HIS A 630 -19.22 0.36 -8.02
N GLU A 631 -20.29 1.03 -8.44
CA GLU A 631 -20.19 2.35 -9.06
C GLU A 631 -19.74 3.44 -8.08
N VAL A 632 -20.16 3.35 -6.81
CA VAL A 632 -19.65 4.26 -5.78
C VAL A 632 -18.15 4.07 -5.60
N LEU A 633 -17.63 2.84 -5.57
CA LEU A 633 -16.21 2.57 -5.45
C LEU A 633 -15.41 3.10 -6.65
N HIS A 634 -15.96 3.04 -7.87
CA HIS A 634 -15.40 3.74 -9.02
C HIS A 634 -15.33 5.25 -8.80
N GLY A 635 -16.41 5.87 -8.32
CA GLY A 635 -16.42 7.29 -7.98
C GLY A 635 -15.46 7.66 -6.85
N LEU A 636 -15.07 6.71 -6.01
CA LEU A 636 -14.01 6.88 -5.00
C LEU A 636 -12.59 6.61 -5.51
N GLY A 637 -12.44 6.26 -6.79
CA GLY A 637 -11.15 6.13 -7.47
C GLY A 637 -10.69 4.70 -7.76
N LEU A 638 -11.51 3.68 -7.48
CA LEU A 638 -11.13 2.30 -7.81
C LEU A 638 -11.31 2.01 -9.30
N ASN A 639 -10.37 1.25 -9.85
CA ASN A 639 -10.49 0.63 -11.18
C ASN A 639 -10.99 -0.80 -11.03
N HIS A 640 -11.42 -1.40 -12.14
CA HIS A 640 -11.67 -2.83 -12.18
C HIS A 640 -10.44 -3.64 -11.82
N THR A 641 -10.70 -4.87 -11.41
CA THR A 641 -9.68 -5.87 -11.07
C THR A 641 -9.55 -6.93 -12.16
N HIS A 642 -10.20 -6.72 -13.30
CA HIS A 642 -9.99 -7.45 -14.54
C HIS A 642 -9.48 -6.49 -15.63
N ARG A 643 -9.16 -7.05 -16.79
CA ARG A 643 -8.62 -6.30 -17.92
C ARG A 643 -9.71 -5.53 -18.67
N ASP A 644 -9.54 -4.21 -18.75
CA ASP A 644 -10.32 -3.35 -19.67
C ASP A 644 -9.46 -2.64 -20.72
N ASP A 645 -8.13 -2.82 -20.67
CA ASP A 645 -7.19 -2.18 -21.58
C ASP A 645 -6.00 -3.11 -21.88
N ARG A 646 -5.30 -2.86 -22.99
CA ARG A 646 -4.05 -3.57 -23.34
C ARG A 646 -3.07 -2.60 -24.01
N PRO A 647 -1.95 -2.23 -23.35
CA PRO A 647 -1.58 -2.52 -21.95
C PRO A 647 -2.53 -1.85 -20.95
N ILE A 648 -2.56 -2.31 -19.69
CA ILE A 648 -3.43 -1.71 -18.67
C ILE A 648 -2.93 -0.33 -18.23
N LYS A 649 -3.85 0.59 -17.98
CA LYS A 649 -3.55 2.00 -17.64
C LYS A 649 -3.19 2.18 -16.16
N MET A 650 -2.67 3.35 -15.83
CA MET A 650 -2.40 3.76 -14.45
C MET A 650 -3.70 3.74 -13.63
N GLY A 651 -3.69 3.07 -12.47
CA GLY A 651 -4.86 2.91 -11.59
C GLY A 651 -5.26 1.45 -11.37
N TYR A 652 -4.95 0.57 -12.32
CA TYR A 652 -4.94 -0.88 -12.08
C TYR A 652 -3.71 -1.25 -11.26
N LYS A 653 -3.84 -2.22 -10.36
CA LYS A 653 -2.67 -2.74 -9.61
C LYS A 653 -2.35 -4.17 -10.00
N TYR A 654 -3.34 -5.05 -9.89
CA TYR A 654 -3.30 -6.44 -10.32
C TYR A 654 -4.60 -6.76 -11.06
N ILE A 655 -4.52 -7.63 -12.06
CA ILE A 655 -5.70 -8.08 -12.82
C ILE A 655 -5.90 -9.60 -12.68
N PHE A 656 -7.16 -9.98 -12.66
CA PHE A 656 -7.71 -11.31 -12.48
C PHE A 656 -8.80 -11.57 -13.53
N PRO A 657 -9.26 -12.82 -13.70
CA PRO A 657 -10.29 -13.14 -14.66
C PRO A 657 -11.59 -12.39 -14.36
N CYS A 658 -12.23 -11.91 -15.42
CA CYS A 658 -13.54 -11.30 -15.34
C CYS A 658 -14.62 -12.37 -15.13
N ALA A 659 -15.61 -12.10 -14.28
CA ALA A 659 -16.70 -13.03 -14.04
C ALA A 659 -17.65 -13.17 -15.24
N ILE A 660 -17.72 -12.15 -16.09
CA ILE A 660 -18.56 -12.08 -17.30
C ILE A 660 -17.70 -11.98 -18.57
N PRO A 661 -18.26 -12.26 -19.77
CA PRO A 661 -17.55 -12.05 -21.02
C PRO A 661 -17.23 -10.56 -21.25
N THR A 662 -16.04 -10.27 -21.77
CA THR A 662 -15.63 -8.93 -22.19
C THR A 662 -14.91 -9.01 -23.54
N HIS A 663 -14.63 -7.85 -24.15
CA HIS A 663 -13.82 -7.80 -25.38
C HIS A 663 -12.42 -8.43 -25.20
N PHE A 664 -11.84 -8.31 -24.00
CA PHE A 664 -10.52 -8.88 -23.67
C PHE A 664 -10.59 -10.32 -23.14
N GLN A 665 -11.75 -10.74 -22.65
CA GLN A 665 -12.00 -12.09 -22.16
C GLN A 665 -13.33 -12.62 -22.73
N PRO A 666 -13.34 -13.18 -23.96
CA PRO A 666 -14.58 -13.55 -24.65
C PRO A 666 -15.41 -14.63 -23.95
N ALA A 667 -14.82 -15.41 -23.04
CA ALA A 667 -15.52 -16.41 -22.23
C ALA A 667 -15.59 -15.97 -20.77
N ALA A 668 -16.78 -16.05 -20.16
CA ALA A 668 -16.98 -15.80 -18.74
C ALA A 668 -16.14 -16.76 -17.88
N ASN A 669 -15.59 -16.30 -16.76
CA ASN A 669 -14.85 -17.15 -15.83
C ASN A 669 -15.24 -16.91 -14.36
N ASN A 670 -16.53 -17.00 -14.07
CA ASN A 670 -17.11 -16.76 -12.74
C ASN A 670 -16.56 -17.66 -11.59
N ARG A 671 -15.92 -18.79 -11.93
CA ARG A 671 -15.27 -19.70 -10.97
C ARG A 671 -13.84 -19.29 -10.64
N ALA A 672 -13.17 -18.57 -11.53
CA ALA A 672 -11.81 -18.08 -11.33
C ALA A 672 -11.72 -16.55 -11.09
N SER A 673 -12.84 -15.83 -11.19
CA SER A 673 -12.92 -14.42 -10.77
C SER A 673 -12.89 -14.30 -9.25
N THR A 674 -12.29 -13.23 -8.75
CA THR A 674 -12.28 -12.93 -7.30
C THR A 674 -13.66 -12.50 -6.80
N ASP A 675 -13.91 -12.60 -5.49
CA ASP A 675 -15.10 -11.99 -4.84
C ASP A 675 -14.91 -10.48 -4.56
N ASN A 676 -13.91 -9.85 -5.20
CA ASN A 676 -13.66 -8.42 -5.08
C ASN A 676 -14.83 -7.64 -5.69
N MET A 677 -15.24 -6.55 -5.06
CA MET A 677 -16.34 -5.70 -5.55
C MET A 677 -16.13 -5.18 -6.97
N MET A 678 -14.88 -5.14 -7.44
CA MET A 678 -14.51 -4.64 -8.76
C MET A 678 -14.23 -5.77 -9.79
N SER A 679 -14.83 -6.96 -9.65
CA SER A 679 -14.59 -8.15 -10.51
C SER A 679 -15.76 -8.57 -11.43
N TYR A 680 -16.88 -7.83 -11.39
CA TYR A 680 -18.16 -8.17 -12.02
C TYR A 680 -18.80 -9.49 -11.60
N ARG A 681 -18.36 -10.09 -10.49
CA ARG A 681 -19.03 -11.26 -9.93
C ARG A 681 -20.41 -10.85 -9.39
N SER A 682 -21.40 -11.72 -9.55
CA SER A 682 -22.76 -11.47 -9.00
C SER A 682 -22.80 -11.44 -7.48
N VAL A 683 -21.84 -12.05 -6.80
CA VAL A 683 -21.68 -11.99 -5.34
C VAL A 683 -20.28 -11.48 -5.03
N THR A 684 -20.20 -10.23 -4.57
CA THR A 684 -18.94 -9.58 -4.18
C THR A 684 -19.00 -9.10 -2.75
N ARG A 685 -17.88 -9.23 -2.05
CA ARG A 685 -17.82 -9.06 -0.59
C ARG A 685 -16.54 -8.43 -0.09
N SER A 686 -15.49 -8.40 -0.91
CA SER A 686 -14.17 -7.97 -0.46
C SER A 686 -13.61 -6.79 -1.25
N THR A 687 -12.76 -6.04 -0.57
CA THR A 687 -11.76 -5.14 -1.17
C THR A 687 -10.43 -5.36 -0.46
N TRP A 688 -9.33 -5.02 -1.11
CA TRP A 688 -7.98 -5.21 -0.56
C TRP A 688 -7.50 -3.97 0.20
N ARG A 689 -6.50 -4.14 1.06
CA ARG A 689 -5.90 -3.04 1.84
C ARG A 689 -5.41 -1.89 0.97
N TRP A 690 -4.84 -2.19 -0.20
CA TRP A 690 -4.44 -1.14 -1.13
C TRP A 690 -5.64 -0.40 -1.71
N GLN A 691 -6.78 -1.06 -1.96
CA GLN A 691 -8.02 -0.38 -2.35
C GLN A 691 -8.59 0.45 -1.20
N TRP A 692 -8.48 -0.01 0.05
CA TRP A 692 -8.86 0.77 1.23
C TRP A 692 -8.07 2.08 1.32
N ASN A 693 -6.76 2.05 1.00
CA ASN A 693 -5.94 3.25 0.92
C ASN A 693 -6.40 4.20 -0.20
N VAL A 694 -6.75 3.69 -1.39
CA VAL A 694 -7.24 4.56 -2.48
C VAL A 694 -8.48 5.35 -2.05
N ILE A 695 -9.48 4.68 -1.45
CA ILE A 695 -10.75 5.34 -1.08
C ILE A 695 -10.68 6.09 0.26
N ASN A 696 -9.69 5.75 1.09
CA ASN A 696 -9.34 6.44 2.33
C ASN A 696 -7.82 6.56 2.50
N LEU A 697 -7.23 7.63 1.95
CA LEU A 697 -5.78 7.90 1.97
C LEU A 697 -5.16 7.99 3.38
N LYS A 698 -5.98 8.06 4.43
CA LYS A 698 -5.53 8.04 5.83
C LYS A 698 -5.13 6.64 6.31
N ILE A 699 -5.54 5.59 5.60
CA ILE A 699 -5.05 4.22 5.79
C ILE A 699 -3.71 4.11 5.06
N SER A 700 -2.63 3.76 5.76
CA SER A 700 -1.32 3.58 5.11
C SER A 700 -1.32 2.38 4.15
N GLU A 701 -0.66 2.50 3.00
CA GLU A 701 -0.45 1.42 2.03
C GLU A 701 0.75 0.50 2.37
N LYS A 702 1.58 0.90 3.35
CA LYS A 702 2.96 0.40 3.62
C LYS A 702 3.98 0.76 2.56
#